data_AF-A0A6H0XJZ7-F1
#
_entry.id   AF-A0A6H0XJZ7-F1
#
_cell.length_a   1.000
_cell.length_b   1.000
_cell.length_c   1.000
_cell.angle_alpha   90.00
_cell.angle_beta   90.00
_cell.angle_gamma   90.00
#
_symmetry.space_group_name_H-M   'P 1'
#
loop_
_entity.id
_entity.type
_entity.pdbx_description
1 polymer ?
#
loop_
_entity_poly.entity_id
_entity_poly.type
_entity_poly.pdbx_seq_one_letter_code
_entity_poly.pdbx_strand_id
1 'polypeptide(L)'
;MTDKLPPQLLALFAARPPLKYVIPSDHPLHDRRTTAITGVAAYVPQLKEEVGDYVPTESHLSRQINARLERQEKQKKLLEVDFYEQYKPKEDKNIRGTGFETLFVSRLNYNTTVEDLSNAFKEFGPIERIRIPVGNGLHDKKRAGKPLGYAFIQFKEEADMKAAYKRGERMWLNDREIVVDCERGRTIRGWRPRRFGGGLGGRHYTKVQKPTNKFNGPPPGPGFRGGGGGFRGGFRGGFRGRGSYDNRDSRGPNRHAPSDAPSGPRSGYGGGGGGGVRQAKSINNEEAEYVQQRSKKAGEALLEWLGQTWGCPYAELRDLPTLAISLSGGGPKAGLTSAGTVYAFDSRDSNSSVAGILQASTYIAALSGGTLTLAGVMSNNFAQVSTLKKEFYDQTYQNIFTPVSNYIQNINRDVSNKTAAGYTSTLLDVYGRLLSYDFFAAPPDGGNGFLFSDIVKQSSFLDYEAPFPLYTVTNSDVAAGRCQATNTSATWEVSPYEFGSWDATVDAFYPTQYIGTKSGSPSGSCTAGFDNTGFFTGISANILINATFCSTGNYTAASLNELSGPIAAVFPADRLTNPYGIVPNPFYQNSDAGSIRDQKDLYLADGGFAGQTIPIFPFIQDERDIDVVILVDTETNSADNITDGSSVYNTYLSAQANGLSKMPIVPTPDQFRAQNLSSHPSFYGCYDADKTTLVFLPNTEETIASLFSYNAMQEQFVFTGGYDQATAGNNTEWAGCLACGIMHKSPWELPDSCDACLDKYCWSP
;
A
#
# COMPACT_ATOMS: atom_id res chain seq x y z
N MET A 1 51.56 -6.83 57.44
CA MET A 1 52.51 -6.25 56.47
C MET A 1 53.35 -5.08 57.01
N THR A 2 53.13 -4.57 58.22
CA THR A 2 54.03 -3.59 58.88
C THR A 2 55.10 -4.25 59.76
N ASP A 3 54.90 -5.53 60.09
CA ASP A 3 55.72 -6.43 60.91
C ASP A 3 57.12 -6.73 60.36
N LYS A 4 57.38 -6.47 59.07
CA LYS A 4 58.69 -6.66 58.42
C LYS A 4 59.42 -5.35 58.10
N LEU A 5 58.92 -4.22 58.60
CA LEU A 5 59.56 -2.92 58.36
C LEU A 5 60.81 -2.73 59.22
N PRO A 6 61.79 -1.92 58.78
CA PRO A 6 62.95 -1.54 59.59
C PRO A 6 62.52 -0.99 60.97
N PRO A 7 63.30 -1.22 62.05
CA PRO A 7 62.89 -0.88 63.42
C PRO A 7 62.43 0.58 63.61
N GLN A 8 63.05 1.50 62.85
CA GLN A 8 62.74 2.93 62.83
C GLN A 8 61.32 3.25 62.32
N LEU A 9 60.80 2.47 61.37
CA LEU A 9 59.44 2.60 60.85
C LEU A 9 58.43 1.80 61.68
N LEU A 10 58.84 0.67 62.25
CA LEU A 10 57.99 -0.15 63.14
C LEU A 10 57.64 0.62 64.43
N ALA A 11 58.56 1.44 64.94
CA ALA A 11 58.33 2.33 66.09
C ALA A 11 57.17 3.33 65.91
N LEU A 12 56.84 3.72 64.67
CA LEU A 12 55.70 4.61 64.37
C LEU A 12 54.34 3.91 64.60
N PHE A 13 54.31 2.58 64.67
CA PHE A 13 53.11 1.77 64.86
C PHE A 13 53.00 1.21 66.30
N ALA A 14 53.69 1.82 67.27
CA ALA A 14 53.50 1.50 68.68
C ALA A 14 52.03 1.71 69.09
N ALA A 15 51.39 0.64 69.59
CA ALA A 15 50.02 0.72 70.06
C ALA A 15 49.90 1.73 71.22
N ARG A 16 48.79 2.47 71.25
CA ARG A 16 48.47 3.34 72.40
C ARG A 16 48.33 2.50 73.68
N PRO A 17 48.61 3.06 74.87
CA PRO A 17 48.30 2.39 76.12
C PRO A 17 46.83 1.93 76.13
N PRO A 18 46.53 0.71 76.61
CA PRO A 18 45.15 0.21 76.63
C PRO A 18 44.26 1.15 77.44
N LEU A 19 43.09 1.47 76.88
CA LEU A 19 42.17 2.44 77.48
C LEU A 19 41.68 1.92 78.84
N LYS A 20 41.68 2.81 79.85
CA LYS A 20 41.13 2.49 81.17
C LYS A 20 39.61 2.27 81.04
N TYR A 21 39.16 1.06 81.33
CA TYR A 21 37.74 0.73 81.33
C TYR A 21 36.97 1.53 82.39
N VAL A 22 35.78 2.00 82.03
CA VAL A 22 34.80 2.67 82.88
C VAL A 22 33.42 2.10 82.56
N ILE A 23 32.57 1.94 83.57
CA ILE A 23 31.23 1.34 83.41
C ILE A 23 30.33 2.27 82.56
N PRO A 24 29.58 1.75 81.57
CA PRO A 24 28.66 2.55 80.75
C PRO A 24 27.54 3.21 81.57
N SER A 25 27.07 4.37 81.12
CA SER A 25 26.02 5.17 81.77
C SER A 25 24.58 4.78 81.41
N ASP A 26 24.40 3.88 80.46
CA ASP A 26 23.10 3.48 79.91
C ASP A 26 22.64 2.16 80.56
N HIS A 27 21.33 1.94 80.65
CA HIS A 27 20.78 0.72 81.25
C HIS A 27 21.07 -0.51 80.36
N PRO A 28 21.31 -1.69 80.95
CA PRO A 28 21.35 -2.95 80.22
C PRO A 28 20.11 -3.10 79.33
N LEU A 29 20.27 -3.73 78.16
CA LEU A 29 19.22 -3.82 77.14
C LEU A 29 17.89 -4.41 77.65
N HIS A 30 17.94 -5.28 78.66
CA HIS A 30 16.74 -5.92 79.25
C HIS A 30 15.90 -5.00 80.14
N ASP A 31 16.42 -3.87 80.62
CA ASP A 31 15.70 -2.96 81.54
C ASP A 31 15.00 -1.78 80.81
N ARG A 32 15.15 -1.67 79.50
CA ARG A 32 14.66 -0.54 78.69
C ARG A 32 13.18 -0.69 78.35
N ARG A 33 12.34 0.27 78.74
CA ARG A 33 10.88 0.28 78.46
C ARG A 33 10.28 1.68 78.31
N THR A 34 9.21 1.80 77.53
CA THR A 34 8.49 3.05 77.21
C THR A 34 7.15 3.15 77.96
N THR A 35 6.43 4.27 77.80
CA THR A 35 5.08 4.47 78.35
C THR A 35 4.04 3.54 77.71
N ALA A 36 3.03 3.14 78.48
CA ALA A 36 1.94 2.28 78.02
C ALA A 36 0.91 3.03 77.13
N ILE A 37 0.35 2.34 76.14
CA ILE A 37 -0.57 2.88 75.11
C ILE A 37 -1.99 2.34 75.35
N THR A 38 -3.02 3.16 75.07
CA THR A 38 -4.44 2.81 75.19
C THR A 38 -5.09 2.44 73.84
N GLY A 39 -6.24 1.77 73.88
CA GLY A 39 -6.93 1.25 72.70
C GLY A 39 -7.79 2.27 71.92
N VAL A 40 -7.98 2.02 70.62
CA VAL A 40 -8.68 2.91 69.66
C VAL A 40 -10.21 2.94 69.77
N ALA A 41 -10.83 2.11 70.63
CA ALA A 41 -12.29 1.99 70.73
C ALA A 41 -13.01 3.30 71.09
N ALA A 42 -12.33 4.26 71.73
CA ALA A 42 -12.86 5.56 72.10
C ALA A 42 -13.29 6.44 70.91
N TYR A 43 -12.77 6.20 69.71
CA TYR A 43 -12.97 7.09 68.55
C TYR A 43 -14.14 6.66 67.63
N VAL A 44 -14.77 5.51 67.88
CA VAL A 44 -15.90 4.99 67.07
C VAL A 44 -17.08 5.97 66.94
N PRO A 45 -17.46 6.79 67.94
CA PRO A 45 -18.54 7.76 67.79
C PRO A 45 -18.26 8.85 66.74
N GLN A 46 -17.00 9.22 66.53
CA GLN A 46 -16.60 10.32 65.62
C GLN A 46 -16.73 9.93 64.13
N LEU A 47 -16.82 8.64 63.81
CA LEU A 47 -17.02 8.15 62.45
C LEU A 47 -18.49 8.23 61.97
N LYS A 48 -19.41 8.72 62.82
CA LYS A 48 -20.85 8.81 62.52
C LYS A 48 -21.35 10.20 62.15
N GLU A 49 -20.49 11.21 62.12
CA GLU A 49 -20.85 12.52 61.56
C GLU A 49 -20.78 12.46 60.03
N GLU A 50 -21.92 12.66 59.36
CA GLU A 50 -21.98 12.67 57.88
C GLU A 50 -21.31 13.92 57.31
N VAL A 51 -20.37 13.71 56.38
CA VAL A 51 -19.66 14.78 55.66
C VAL A 51 -20.35 15.00 54.30
N GLY A 52 -20.72 16.24 54.00
CA GLY A 52 -21.56 16.59 52.84
C GLY A 52 -20.92 16.41 51.45
N ASP A 53 -21.71 16.70 50.42
CA ASP A 53 -21.44 16.36 49.01
C ASP A 53 -20.06 16.84 48.50
N TYR A 54 -19.31 15.90 47.92
CA TYR A 54 -17.94 16.10 47.44
C TYR A 54 -17.89 16.82 46.07
N VAL A 55 -17.18 17.96 46.02
CA VAL A 55 -16.87 18.68 44.77
C VAL A 55 -15.39 18.49 44.41
N PRO A 56 -15.04 17.88 43.25
CA PRO A 56 -13.65 17.69 42.85
C PRO A 56 -12.97 19.00 42.39
N THR A 57 -11.72 19.20 42.79
CA THR A 57 -10.89 20.34 42.34
C THR A 57 -10.03 19.96 41.11
N GLU A 58 -10.01 20.79 40.07
CA GLU A 58 -9.20 20.54 38.86
C GLU A 58 -7.69 20.57 39.13
N SER A 59 -6.95 19.69 38.43
CA SER A 59 -5.49 19.70 38.46
C SER A 59 -4.88 20.75 37.52
N HIS A 60 -3.66 21.21 37.82
CA HIS A 60 -2.91 22.10 36.94
C HIS A 60 -2.69 21.51 35.53
N LEU A 61 -2.53 20.18 35.43
CA LEU A 61 -2.40 19.46 34.17
C LEU A 61 -3.70 19.52 33.34
N SER A 62 -4.85 19.33 34.00
CA SER A 62 -6.18 19.46 33.39
C SER A 62 -6.37 20.84 32.74
N ARG A 63 -6.00 21.91 33.45
CA ARG A 63 -6.08 23.29 32.93
C ARG A 63 -5.20 23.52 31.70
N GLN A 64 -3.98 22.97 31.68
CA GLN A 64 -3.10 23.06 30.50
C GLN A 64 -3.63 22.27 29.30
N ILE A 65 -4.22 21.09 29.53
CA ILE A 65 -4.86 20.29 28.49
C ILE A 65 -6.06 21.02 27.90
N ASN A 66 -6.95 21.57 28.73
CA ASN A 66 -8.14 22.31 28.28
C ASN A 66 -7.75 23.51 27.40
N ALA A 67 -6.77 24.32 27.83
CA ALA A 67 -6.27 25.46 27.05
C ALA A 67 -5.59 25.06 25.72
N ARG A 68 -5.09 23.82 25.60
CA ARG A 68 -4.58 23.25 24.34
C ARG A 68 -5.73 22.83 23.41
N LEU A 69 -6.74 22.17 23.96
CA LEU A 69 -7.93 21.73 23.23
C LEU A 69 -8.70 22.92 22.62
N GLU A 70 -8.93 23.99 23.39
CA GLU A 70 -9.57 25.22 22.87
C GLU A 70 -8.84 25.84 21.66
N ARG A 71 -7.50 25.80 21.67
CA ARG A 71 -6.69 26.32 20.55
C ARG A 71 -6.82 25.44 19.31
N GLN A 72 -6.85 24.11 19.50
CA GLN A 72 -7.06 23.15 18.42
C GLN A 72 -8.47 23.27 17.83
N GLU A 73 -9.50 23.44 18.64
CA GLU A 73 -10.88 23.60 18.17
C GLU A 73 -11.06 24.91 17.37
N LYS A 74 -10.48 26.02 17.82
CA LYS A 74 -10.46 27.28 17.06
C LYS A 74 -9.74 27.13 15.72
N GLN A 75 -8.61 26.41 15.69
CA GLN A 75 -7.90 26.11 14.45
C GLN A 75 -8.73 25.22 13.51
N LYS A 76 -9.44 24.22 14.04
CA LYS A 76 -10.31 23.33 13.27
C LYS A 76 -11.48 24.09 12.60
N LYS A 77 -12.18 24.95 13.36
CA LYS A 77 -13.27 25.80 12.82
C LYS A 77 -12.82 26.70 11.67
N LEU A 78 -11.61 27.28 11.78
CA LEU A 78 -10.95 28.07 10.73
C LEU A 78 -10.55 27.28 9.46
N LEU A 79 -10.48 25.95 9.54
CA LEU A 79 -10.11 25.07 8.42
C LEU A 79 -11.31 24.45 7.69
N GLU A 80 -12.41 24.22 8.40
CA GLU A 80 -13.59 23.49 7.90
C GLU A 80 -14.70 24.40 7.34
N VAL A 81 -15.07 25.49 8.04
CA VAL A 81 -16.34 26.20 7.76
C VAL A 81 -16.13 27.54 7.04
N ASP A 82 -15.12 28.31 7.42
CA ASP A 82 -15.00 29.74 7.03
C ASP A 82 -14.20 30.01 5.73
N PHE A 83 -13.38 29.07 5.26
CA PHE A 83 -12.33 29.38 4.28
C PHE A 83 -12.87 29.85 2.92
N TYR A 84 -13.80 29.10 2.32
CA TYR A 84 -14.32 29.40 0.98
C TYR A 84 -15.26 30.62 0.94
N GLU A 85 -15.84 30.99 2.08
CA GLU A 85 -16.67 32.19 2.21
C GLU A 85 -15.82 33.45 2.45
N GLN A 86 -14.81 33.36 3.33
CA GLN A 86 -13.99 34.52 3.74
C GLN A 86 -12.78 34.80 2.83
N TYR A 87 -12.34 33.85 1.98
CA TYR A 87 -11.18 34.03 1.10
C TYR A 87 -11.52 33.84 -0.38
N LYS A 88 -11.99 34.93 -0.99
CA LYS A 88 -12.27 35.01 -2.43
C LYS A 88 -11.30 35.98 -3.12
N PRO A 89 -10.09 35.53 -3.52
CA PRO A 89 -9.07 36.40 -4.10
C PRO A 89 -9.47 37.02 -5.46
N LYS A 90 -10.48 36.48 -6.14
CA LYS A 90 -11.07 37.07 -7.36
C LYS A 90 -11.98 38.29 -7.07
N GLU A 91 -12.46 38.45 -5.83
CA GLU A 91 -13.38 39.53 -5.42
C GLU A 91 -12.67 40.66 -4.62
N ASP A 92 -11.37 40.51 -4.30
CA ASP A 92 -10.59 41.52 -3.56
C ASP A 92 -10.28 42.75 -4.42
N LYS A 93 -10.95 43.87 -4.13
CA LYS A 93 -10.78 45.19 -4.79
C LYS A 93 -9.35 45.70 -4.91
N ASN A 94 -8.41 45.20 -4.10
CA ASN A 94 -7.03 45.62 -4.13
C ASN A 94 -6.18 44.89 -5.18
N ILE A 95 -6.62 43.69 -5.59
CA ILE A 95 -6.03 42.86 -6.63
C ILE A 95 -6.54 43.36 -7.99
N ARG A 96 -5.67 43.40 -9.00
CA ARG A 96 -5.95 43.85 -10.38
C ARG A 96 -5.11 43.01 -11.35
N GLY A 97 -5.37 43.14 -12.66
CA GLY A 97 -4.63 42.40 -13.70
C GLY A 97 -4.90 40.91 -13.69
N THR A 98 -4.15 40.13 -14.47
CA THR A 98 -4.21 38.66 -14.41
C THR A 98 -3.33 38.10 -13.28
N GLY A 99 -3.56 36.85 -12.87
CA GLY A 99 -2.73 36.16 -11.89
C GLY A 99 -1.41 35.62 -12.45
N PHE A 100 -1.29 35.50 -13.77
CA PHE A 100 -0.13 34.92 -14.44
C PHE A 100 0.96 35.97 -14.75
N GLU A 101 0.60 37.25 -14.88
CA GLU A 101 1.54 38.37 -15.02
C GLU A 101 2.08 38.90 -13.67
N THR A 102 1.64 38.32 -12.54
CA THR A 102 1.93 38.83 -11.20
C THR A 102 2.97 37.97 -10.45
N LEU A 103 4.10 38.59 -10.13
CA LEU A 103 5.16 38.04 -9.30
C LEU A 103 4.88 38.33 -7.81
N PHE A 104 5.09 37.35 -6.94
CA PHE A 104 5.08 37.50 -5.49
C PHE A 104 6.51 37.58 -4.95
N VAL A 105 6.83 38.64 -4.23
CA VAL A 105 8.16 38.81 -3.62
C VAL A 105 8.01 38.90 -2.11
N SER A 106 8.79 38.12 -1.37
CA SER A 106 8.70 38.01 0.09
C SER A 106 10.07 38.07 0.78
N ARG A 107 10.07 38.18 2.11
CA ARG A 107 11.25 38.49 2.96
C ARG A 107 11.86 39.88 2.74
N LEU A 108 11.13 40.79 2.08
CA LEU A 108 11.56 42.18 1.88
C LEU A 108 12.00 42.84 3.19
N ASN A 109 12.97 43.74 3.10
CA ASN A 109 13.28 44.63 4.21
C ASN A 109 12.06 45.54 4.47
N TYR A 110 11.75 45.83 5.73
CA TYR A 110 10.59 46.66 6.08
C TYR A 110 10.74 48.13 5.64
N ASN A 111 11.97 48.54 5.30
CA ASN A 111 12.28 49.87 4.77
C ASN A 111 12.30 49.91 3.23
N THR A 112 12.11 48.78 2.53
CA THR A 112 12.14 48.72 1.06
C THR A 112 11.01 49.56 0.45
N THR A 113 11.37 50.45 -0.46
CA THR A 113 10.44 51.35 -1.16
C THR A 113 9.90 50.71 -2.45
N VAL A 114 8.91 51.37 -3.05
CA VAL A 114 8.42 50.99 -4.39
C VAL A 114 9.47 51.27 -5.48
N GLU A 115 10.31 52.28 -5.29
CA GLU A 115 11.39 52.63 -6.22
C GLU A 115 12.50 51.58 -6.21
N ASP A 116 12.87 51.05 -5.03
CA ASP A 116 13.84 49.96 -4.90
C ASP A 116 13.39 48.71 -5.67
N LEU A 117 12.12 48.31 -5.51
CA LEU A 117 11.52 47.20 -6.24
C LEU A 117 11.42 47.47 -7.75
N SER A 118 11.08 48.71 -8.13
CA SER A 118 11.03 49.11 -9.54
C SER A 118 12.40 49.00 -10.19
N ASN A 119 13.44 49.52 -9.54
CA ASN A 119 14.81 49.47 -10.05
C ASN A 119 15.35 48.03 -10.13
N ALA A 120 15.06 47.21 -9.10
CA ALA A 120 15.52 45.82 -9.05
C ALA A 120 14.82 44.90 -10.06
N PHE A 121 13.54 45.14 -10.38
CA PHE A 121 12.76 44.23 -11.24
C PHE A 121 12.53 44.75 -12.68
N LYS A 122 12.85 46.02 -12.98
CA LYS A 122 12.73 46.60 -14.33
C LYS A 122 13.70 45.98 -15.36
N GLU A 123 14.78 45.34 -14.92
CA GLU A 123 15.68 44.59 -15.81
C GLU A 123 14.95 43.40 -16.48
N PHE A 124 13.97 42.80 -15.81
CA PHE A 124 13.25 41.64 -16.32
C PHE A 124 12.12 42.00 -17.31
N GLY A 125 11.63 43.24 -17.27
CA GLY A 125 10.59 43.74 -18.19
C GLY A 125 9.85 44.98 -17.71
N PRO A 126 9.03 45.62 -18.58
CA PRO A 126 8.18 46.74 -18.20
C PRO A 126 7.14 46.37 -17.14
N ILE A 127 7.25 47.00 -15.97
CA ILE A 127 6.32 46.84 -14.86
C ILE A 127 5.06 47.70 -15.09
N GLU A 128 3.87 47.12 -14.90
CA GLU A 128 2.59 47.85 -14.91
C GLU A 128 2.26 48.41 -13.52
N ARG A 129 2.43 47.61 -12.46
CA ARG A 129 2.03 47.98 -11.10
C ARG A 129 2.83 47.26 -10.02
N ILE A 130 3.26 48.00 -9.00
CA ILE A 130 3.83 47.45 -7.76
C ILE A 130 2.86 47.70 -6.60
N ARG A 131 2.66 46.72 -5.72
CA ARG A 131 1.88 46.85 -4.49
C ARG A 131 2.61 46.21 -3.31
N ILE A 132 2.92 47.01 -2.29
CA ILE A 132 3.41 46.54 -0.99
C ILE A 132 2.24 46.54 0.02
N PRO A 133 1.71 45.39 0.46
CA PRO A 133 0.63 45.36 1.44
C PRO A 133 1.06 45.82 2.83
N VAL A 134 0.25 46.68 3.44
CA VAL A 134 0.43 47.18 4.82
C VAL A 134 -0.55 46.51 5.78
N GLY A 135 -0.19 46.43 7.06
CA GLY A 135 -1.04 45.88 8.10
C GLY A 135 -2.28 46.75 8.37
N ASN A 136 -3.46 46.14 8.35
CA ASN A 136 -4.75 46.79 8.63
C ASN A 136 -5.08 46.89 10.14
N GLY A 137 -4.21 46.39 11.03
CA GLY A 137 -4.36 46.51 12.49
C GLY A 137 -5.41 45.59 13.14
N LEU A 138 -6.15 44.76 12.38
CA LEU A 138 -7.27 43.96 12.91
C LEU A 138 -6.88 42.99 14.05
N HIS A 139 -5.72 42.33 13.92
CA HIS A 139 -5.25 41.33 14.89
C HIS A 139 -4.10 41.80 15.78
N ASP A 140 -3.35 42.82 15.36
CA ASP A 140 -2.23 43.39 16.12
C ASP A 140 -2.16 44.90 15.85
N LYS A 141 -2.64 45.69 16.81
CA LYS A 141 -2.68 47.15 16.73
C LYS A 141 -1.30 47.77 16.54
N LYS A 142 -0.20 47.09 16.91
CA LYS A 142 1.18 47.59 16.74
C LYS A 142 1.71 47.49 15.30
N ARG A 143 1.00 46.78 14.42
CA ARG A 143 1.31 46.57 12.99
C ARG A 143 0.44 47.39 12.03
N ALA A 144 -0.51 48.18 12.54
CA ALA A 144 -1.31 49.07 11.70
C ALA A 144 -0.40 50.03 10.92
N GLY A 145 -0.65 50.17 9.61
CA GLY A 145 0.08 51.08 8.71
C GLY A 145 1.51 50.67 8.34
N LYS A 146 2.04 49.55 8.86
CA LYS A 146 3.41 49.08 8.57
C LYS A 146 3.44 48.07 7.43
N PRO A 147 4.48 48.07 6.56
CA PRO A 147 4.61 47.10 5.49
C PRO A 147 4.78 45.68 6.04
N LEU A 148 4.19 44.69 5.36
CA LEU A 148 4.16 43.31 5.83
C LEU A 148 5.37 42.46 5.41
N GLY A 149 6.36 43.04 4.71
CA GLY A 149 7.58 42.34 4.26
C GLY A 149 7.39 41.47 3.01
N TYR A 150 6.36 41.75 2.21
CA TYR A 150 6.14 41.16 0.89
C TYR A 150 5.48 42.18 -0.06
N ALA A 151 5.56 41.93 -1.36
CA ALA A 151 4.99 42.74 -2.42
C ALA A 151 4.43 41.86 -3.55
N PHE A 152 3.57 42.46 -4.37
CA PHE A 152 3.14 41.93 -5.67
C PHE A 152 3.62 42.89 -6.76
N ILE A 153 4.26 42.35 -7.79
CA ILE A 153 4.77 43.10 -8.95
C ILE A 153 4.06 42.54 -10.18
N GLN A 154 3.27 43.36 -10.84
CA GLN A 154 2.57 43.00 -12.07
C GLN A 154 3.38 43.55 -13.26
N PHE A 155 3.81 42.66 -14.15
CA PHE A 155 4.44 43.01 -15.43
C PHE A 155 3.38 43.25 -16.50
N LYS A 156 3.78 43.88 -17.63
CA LYS A 156 2.90 44.00 -18.80
C LYS A 156 2.73 42.69 -19.57
N GLU A 157 3.70 41.79 -19.47
CA GLU A 157 3.71 40.51 -20.19
C GLU A 157 4.06 39.34 -19.26
N GLU A 158 3.48 38.17 -19.52
CA GLU A 158 3.70 36.95 -18.71
C GLU A 158 5.15 36.42 -18.85
N ALA A 159 5.76 36.62 -20.02
CA ALA A 159 7.14 36.18 -20.29
C ALA A 159 8.16 36.84 -19.34
N ASP A 160 7.99 38.15 -19.10
CA ASP A 160 8.84 38.93 -18.18
C ASP A 160 8.71 38.43 -16.74
N MET A 161 7.48 38.13 -16.29
CA MET A 161 7.21 37.55 -14.98
C MET A 161 7.92 36.20 -14.82
N LYS A 162 7.82 35.32 -15.82
CA LYS A 162 8.53 34.02 -15.84
C LYS A 162 10.05 34.18 -15.83
N ALA A 163 10.59 35.18 -16.54
CA ALA A 163 12.01 35.50 -16.53
C ALA A 163 12.48 36.03 -15.15
N ALA A 164 11.66 36.85 -14.49
CA ALA A 164 11.90 37.34 -13.13
C ALA A 164 11.80 36.23 -12.06
N TYR A 165 10.90 35.26 -12.23
CA TYR A 165 10.81 34.10 -11.33
C TYR A 165 12.06 33.23 -11.40
N LYS A 166 12.50 32.84 -12.61
CA LYS A 166 13.68 31.98 -12.80
C LYS A 166 15.01 32.64 -12.42
N ARG A 167 15.16 33.95 -12.63
CA ARG A 167 16.44 34.67 -12.42
C ARG A 167 16.48 35.52 -11.14
N GLY A 168 15.34 35.79 -10.51
CA GLY A 168 15.22 36.58 -9.29
C GLY A 168 15.27 35.77 -7.99
N GLU A 169 15.37 34.43 -8.05
CA GLU A 169 15.51 33.61 -6.85
C GLU A 169 16.80 33.96 -6.07
N ARG A 170 16.67 34.14 -4.74
CA ARG A 170 17.74 34.50 -3.80
C ARG A 170 18.51 35.79 -4.10
N MET A 171 17.95 36.69 -4.92
CA MET A 171 18.54 38.02 -5.10
C MET A 171 18.58 38.80 -3.77
N TRP A 172 19.57 39.67 -3.61
CA TRP A 172 19.75 40.48 -2.40
C TRP A 172 19.23 41.90 -2.62
N LEU A 173 18.35 42.37 -1.73
CA LEU A 173 17.77 43.70 -1.77
C LEU A 173 17.75 44.32 -0.36
N ASN A 174 18.38 45.48 -0.19
CA ASN A 174 18.48 46.22 1.08
C ASN A 174 18.88 45.30 2.26
N ASP A 175 20.05 44.66 2.14
CA ASP A 175 20.66 43.75 3.12
C ASP A 175 19.83 42.49 3.48
N ARG A 176 18.92 42.07 2.60
CA ARG A 176 18.20 40.80 2.73
C ARG A 176 18.15 40.02 1.42
N GLU A 177 18.41 38.73 1.52
CA GLU A 177 17.99 37.73 0.54
C GLU A 177 16.45 37.70 0.48
N ILE A 178 15.90 38.00 -0.70
CA ILE A 178 14.45 37.96 -0.94
C ILE A 178 14.05 36.63 -1.60
N VAL A 179 12.81 36.22 -1.36
CA VAL A 179 12.24 34.99 -1.94
C VAL A 179 11.16 35.38 -2.93
N VAL A 180 11.39 35.03 -4.19
CA VAL A 180 10.51 35.27 -5.32
C VAL A 180 9.68 34.01 -5.60
N ASP A 181 8.40 34.18 -5.91
CA ASP A 181 7.43 33.12 -6.21
C ASP A 181 6.38 33.66 -7.21
N CYS A 182 5.56 32.79 -7.80
CA CYS A 182 4.41 33.20 -8.60
C CYS A 182 3.20 33.58 -7.72
N GLU A 183 2.21 34.32 -8.25
CA GLU A 183 0.98 34.60 -7.51
C GLU A 183 0.05 33.37 -7.42
N ARG A 184 0.33 32.48 -6.46
CA ARG A 184 -0.46 31.26 -6.19
C ARG A 184 -1.92 31.53 -5.80
N GLY A 185 -2.24 32.76 -5.37
CA GLY A 185 -3.55 33.18 -4.86
C GLY A 185 -4.71 33.01 -5.84
N ARG A 186 -4.48 33.23 -7.15
CA ARG A 186 -5.51 33.14 -8.20
C ARG A 186 -5.26 32.02 -9.21
N THR A 187 -4.06 31.44 -9.21
CA THR A 187 -3.57 30.49 -10.23
C THR A 187 -3.67 29.03 -9.79
N ILE A 188 -3.42 28.71 -8.51
CA ILE A 188 -3.41 27.33 -8.01
C ILE A 188 -4.77 26.95 -7.41
N ARG A 189 -5.38 25.88 -7.93
CA ARG A 189 -6.64 25.32 -7.39
C ARG A 189 -6.39 24.77 -5.97
N GLY A 190 -7.25 25.16 -5.03
CA GLY A 190 -7.16 24.73 -3.62
C GLY A 190 -6.12 25.49 -2.77
N TRP A 191 -5.38 26.46 -3.33
CA TRP A 191 -4.37 27.22 -2.59
C TRP A 191 -4.93 27.95 -1.36
N ARG A 192 -4.25 27.82 -0.22
CA ARG A 192 -4.60 28.48 1.04
C ARG A 192 -3.42 29.32 1.57
N PRO A 193 -3.58 30.60 1.90
CA PRO A 193 -2.53 31.41 2.52
C PRO A 193 -2.34 31.04 4.00
N ARG A 194 -1.17 31.37 4.56
CA ARG A 194 -0.73 30.98 5.92
C ARG A 194 -1.69 31.26 7.08
N ARG A 195 -2.60 32.22 6.94
CA ARG A 195 -3.61 32.52 7.97
C ARG A 195 -4.71 31.46 8.07
N PHE A 196 -4.90 30.67 7.03
CA PHE A 196 -5.84 29.55 6.94
C PHE A 196 -5.11 28.19 6.87
N GLY A 197 -3.92 28.10 7.50
CA GLY A 197 -3.18 26.84 7.65
C GLY A 197 -2.28 26.40 6.49
N GLY A 198 -2.34 27.03 5.31
CA GLY A 198 -1.47 26.70 4.17
C GLY A 198 -0.20 27.57 4.05
N GLY A 199 0.25 27.81 2.82
CA GLY A 199 1.33 28.74 2.46
C GLY A 199 2.76 28.24 2.69
N LEU A 200 3.61 28.42 1.67
CA LEU A 200 4.95 27.81 1.55
C LEU A 200 6.03 28.41 2.46
N GLY A 201 7.08 27.62 2.76
CA GLY A 201 8.33 28.05 3.39
C GLY A 201 8.25 28.33 4.89
N GLY A 202 8.37 27.31 5.75
CA GLY A 202 8.21 27.42 7.22
C GLY A 202 9.10 28.47 7.93
N ARG A 203 8.73 28.88 9.15
CA ARG A 203 9.41 29.97 9.91
C ARG A 203 10.75 29.55 10.58
N HIS A 204 11.54 28.68 9.95
CA HIS A 204 12.71 28.08 10.58
C HIS A 204 13.90 29.05 10.72
N TYR A 205 14.00 30.07 9.85
CA TYR A 205 15.09 31.05 9.85
C TYR A 205 15.13 32.01 11.06
N THR A 206 14.05 32.11 11.84
CA THR A 206 14.05 32.90 13.11
C THR A 206 14.57 32.14 14.34
N LYS A 207 15.01 30.88 14.20
CA LYS A 207 15.61 30.08 15.28
C LYS A 207 17.15 30.14 15.29
N VAL A 208 17.73 31.33 15.28
CA VAL A 208 19.11 31.47 15.79
C VAL A 208 19.06 31.25 17.30
N GLN A 209 19.50 30.09 17.78
CA GLN A 209 19.57 29.83 19.21
C GLN A 209 20.58 30.77 19.86
N LYS A 210 20.15 31.53 20.88
CA LYS A 210 21.10 32.21 21.77
C LYS A 210 21.83 31.15 22.61
N PRO A 211 23.17 31.18 22.69
CA PRO A 211 23.92 30.21 23.49
C PRO A 211 23.70 30.48 24.98
N THR A 212 22.94 29.63 25.66
CA THR A 212 22.79 29.65 27.12
C THR A 212 23.96 28.92 27.77
N ASN A 213 24.92 29.67 28.29
CA ASN A 213 26.11 29.14 28.96
C ASN A 213 25.79 28.63 30.37
N LYS A 214 26.19 27.37 30.60
CA LYS A 214 26.88 26.85 31.81
C LYS A 214 26.17 26.68 33.17
N PHE A 215 26.19 25.40 33.58
CA PHE A 215 26.76 24.84 34.82
C PHE A 215 25.91 24.54 36.07
N ASN A 216 26.35 23.47 36.76
CA ASN A 216 25.71 22.76 37.86
C ASN A 216 26.23 23.17 39.26
N GLY A 217 25.32 23.07 40.24
CA GLY A 217 25.60 22.68 41.65
C GLY A 217 25.57 23.81 42.70
N PRO A 218 25.54 23.50 44.02
CA PRO A 218 25.21 22.24 44.73
C PRO A 218 24.05 22.39 45.78
N PRO A 219 23.62 21.34 46.52
CA PRO A 219 22.26 21.26 47.11
C PRO A 219 22.13 21.32 48.65
N PRO A 220 20.89 21.45 49.17
CA PRO A 220 20.39 20.75 50.37
C PRO A 220 19.08 19.98 50.02
N GLY A 221 18.55 18.99 50.74
CA GLY A 221 18.66 18.46 52.10
C GLY A 221 17.42 17.55 52.31
N PRO A 222 17.41 16.59 53.27
CA PRO A 222 16.74 15.29 53.04
C PRO A 222 15.28 15.16 53.51
N GLY A 223 14.47 14.37 52.78
CA GLY A 223 13.12 13.97 53.19
C GLY A 223 12.58 12.77 52.38
N PHE A 224 12.09 11.74 53.08
CA PHE A 224 11.67 10.44 52.52
C PHE A 224 10.22 10.40 52.02
N ARG A 225 10.03 9.81 50.83
CA ARG A 225 8.95 8.88 50.35
C ARG A 225 8.90 9.05 48.82
N GLY A 226 9.36 8.12 47.97
CA GLY A 226 9.32 6.66 48.05
C GLY A 226 7.98 6.17 47.49
N GLY A 227 7.90 5.50 46.33
CA GLY A 227 8.94 5.15 45.35
C GLY A 227 8.38 4.25 44.23
N GLY A 228 9.25 3.74 43.34
CA GLY A 228 8.96 2.51 42.56
C GLY A 228 8.49 2.63 41.11
N GLY A 229 9.46 2.72 40.17
CA GLY A 229 9.62 1.77 39.05
C GLY A 229 8.66 1.75 37.85
N GLY A 230 9.24 1.63 36.65
CA GLY A 230 8.66 0.79 35.57
C GLY A 230 8.30 1.44 34.23
N PHE A 231 9.17 1.26 33.24
CA PHE A 231 8.94 0.94 31.82
C PHE A 231 7.65 1.32 31.03
N ARG A 232 7.90 1.62 29.73
CA ARG A 232 7.02 1.49 28.54
C ARG A 232 5.87 2.50 28.33
N GLY A 233 5.65 2.79 27.04
CA GLY A 233 4.46 3.46 26.50
C GLY A 233 4.46 4.99 26.64
N GLY A 234 3.86 5.77 25.74
CA GLY A 234 3.13 5.40 24.53
C GLY A 234 1.77 6.10 24.44
N PHE A 235 1.42 6.52 23.21
CA PHE A 235 0.04 6.73 22.74
C PHE A 235 -0.85 7.86 23.31
N ARG A 236 -1.75 8.28 22.41
CA ARG A 236 -3.19 8.67 22.57
C ARG A 236 -3.66 9.07 23.99
N GLY A 237 -4.39 10.17 24.19
CA GLY A 237 -5.30 10.82 23.24
C GLY A 237 -6.69 10.18 23.29
N GLY A 238 -7.64 10.85 23.96
CA GLY A 238 -8.96 10.30 24.30
C GLY A 238 -9.01 9.79 25.75
N PHE A 239 -10.17 9.68 26.42
CA PHE A 239 -11.53 10.03 26.02
C PHE A 239 -12.35 10.43 27.26
N ARG A 240 -13.24 11.41 27.09
CA ARG A 240 -14.63 11.31 27.57
C ARG A 240 -15.49 11.81 26.40
N GLY A 241 -16.30 11.00 25.73
CA GLY A 241 -16.78 9.68 26.10
C GLY A 241 -18.10 9.79 26.84
N ARG A 242 -19.18 9.79 26.06
CA ARG A 242 -20.52 9.39 26.49
C ARG A 242 -21.23 8.78 25.28
N GLY A 243 -21.34 7.46 25.24
CA GLY A 243 -22.58 6.83 24.76
C GLY A 243 -23.68 7.08 25.80
N SER A 244 -24.89 6.55 25.70
CA SER A 244 -25.31 5.31 25.05
C SER A 244 -26.80 5.09 25.34
N TYR A 245 -27.46 4.15 24.65
CA TYR A 245 -28.75 3.51 25.00
C TYR A 245 -29.99 4.44 24.92
N ASP A 246 -31.24 4.01 24.64
CA ASP A 246 -31.87 2.73 24.24
C ASP A 246 -33.32 3.04 23.74
N ASN A 247 -34.18 2.19 23.15
CA ASN A 247 -34.17 0.74 22.85
C ASN A 247 -35.25 0.38 21.76
N ARG A 248 -35.08 -0.79 21.10
CA ARG A 248 -36.10 -1.81 20.71
C ARG A 248 -37.22 -1.63 19.65
N ASP A 249 -37.53 -2.83 19.12
CA ASP A 249 -38.81 -3.37 18.59
C ASP A 249 -39.29 -2.95 17.17
N SER A 250 -39.85 -3.84 16.34
CA SER A 250 -39.85 -5.34 16.32
C SER A 250 -40.49 -5.88 15.02
N ARG A 251 -40.09 -7.09 14.57
CA ARG A 251 -40.80 -8.04 13.66
C ARG A 251 -40.91 -7.71 12.15
N GLY A 252 -40.75 -8.77 11.32
CA GLY A 252 -41.11 -8.81 9.89
C GLY A 252 -42.61 -9.11 9.64
N PRO A 253 -43.07 -9.65 8.48
CA PRO A 253 -42.34 -10.59 7.60
C PRO A 253 -42.49 -10.34 6.07
N ASN A 254 -42.01 -11.30 5.27
CA ASN A 254 -42.29 -11.53 3.83
C ASN A 254 -43.63 -10.97 3.30
N ARG A 255 -43.63 -10.37 2.09
CA ARG A 255 -44.25 -10.94 0.87
C ARG A 255 -44.29 -9.99 -0.35
N HIS A 256 -43.95 -10.56 -1.51
CA HIS A 256 -44.39 -10.21 -2.88
C HIS A 256 -43.84 -8.91 -3.51
N ALA A 257 -43.33 -9.05 -4.73
CA ALA A 257 -43.20 -7.97 -5.69
C ALA A 257 -44.59 -7.50 -6.15
N PRO A 258 -44.71 -6.22 -6.55
CA PRO A 258 -45.26 -5.95 -7.87
C PRO A 258 -44.40 -4.99 -8.70
N SER A 259 -44.62 -5.07 -10.00
CA SER A 259 -44.30 -4.07 -11.01
C SER A 259 -44.72 -2.65 -10.61
N ASP A 260 -43.78 -1.69 -10.68
CA ASP A 260 -43.89 -0.45 -11.46
C ASP A 260 -42.72 0.49 -11.10
N ALA A 261 -41.70 0.52 -11.96
CA ALA A 261 -40.58 1.46 -11.87
C ALA A 261 -40.64 2.44 -13.06
N PRO A 262 -40.62 3.78 -12.85
CA PRO A 262 -40.69 4.74 -13.95
C PRO A 262 -39.52 4.64 -14.92
N SER A 263 -39.79 4.83 -16.20
CA SER A 263 -38.76 4.80 -17.25
C SER A 263 -37.90 6.08 -17.27
N GLY A 264 -36.58 5.91 -17.14
CA GLY A 264 -35.59 6.85 -17.69
C GLY A 264 -34.36 7.12 -16.80
N PRO A 265 -33.25 7.62 -17.37
CA PRO A 265 -32.97 7.80 -18.80
C PRO A 265 -32.04 6.72 -19.37
N ARG A 266 -32.24 6.34 -20.64
CA ARG A 266 -31.21 5.65 -21.43
C ARG A 266 -30.01 6.58 -21.60
N SER A 267 -28.88 6.28 -20.96
CA SER A 267 -27.58 6.73 -21.48
C SER A 267 -27.12 5.73 -22.54
N GLY A 268 -26.62 6.22 -23.67
CA GLY A 268 -26.44 5.42 -24.87
C GLY A 268 -25.22 4.53 -24.83
N TYR A 269 -25.41 3.22 -25.03
CA TYR A 269 -24.41 2.40 -25.70
C TYR A 269 -24.33 2.86 -27.16
N GLY A 270 -23.23 3.52 -27.50
CA GLY A 270 -22.83 3.81 -28.86
C GLY A 270 -21.34 4.17 -28.87
N GLY A 271 -20.46 3.47 -29.57
CA GLY A 271 -20.68 2.26 -30.36
C GLY A 271 -19.49 2.01 -31.27
N GLY A 272 -18.85 0.84 -31.16
CA GLY A 272 -17.69 0.49 -31.98
C GLY A 272 -16.90 -0.69 -31.41
N GLY A 273 -17.26 -1.91 -31.81
CA GLY A 273 -16.65 -3.15 -31.34
C GLY A 273 -17.72 -4.21 -31.05
N GLY A 274 -17.86 -5.20 -31.94
CA GLY A 274 -18.75 -6.33 -31.69
C GLY A 274 -18.12 -7.32 -30.70
N GLY A 275 -18.95 -8.03 -29.92
CA GLY A 275 -18.49 -9.09 -29.01
C GLY A 275 -17.86 -10.25 -29.76
N GLY A 276 -16.55 -10.17 -30.00
CA GLY A 276 -15.77 -11.08 -30.82
C GLY A 276 -14.29 -11.01 -30.48
N VAL A 277 -13.47 -11.75 -31.23
CA VAL A 277 -12.01 -11.78 -31.05
C VAL A 277 -11.40 -10.44 -31.48
N ARG A 278 -10.47 -9.93 -30.66
CA ARG A 278 -9.65 -8.74 -30.92
C ARG A 278 -8.18 -9.15 -31.03
N GLN A 279 -7.45 -8.68 -32.04
CA GLN A 279 -6.01 -8.94 -32.15
C GLN A 279 -5.21 -8.18 -31.08
N ALA A 280 -4.11 -8.76 -30.61
CA ALA A 280 -3.23 -8.22 -29.57
C ALA A 280 -2.30 -7.08 -30.07
N LYS A 281 -2.89 -6.02 -30.65
CA LYS A 281 -2.17 -4.87 -31.26
C LYS A 281 -2.37 -3.54 -30.52
N SER A 282 -3.12 -3.57 -29.44
CA SER A 282 -3.43 -2.48 -28.52
C SER A 282 -4.02 -3.08 -27.25
N ILE A 283 -4.11 -2.32 -26.16
CA ILE A 283 -5.12 -2.62 -25.13
C ILE A 283 -6.53 -2.38 -25.69
N ASN A 284 -7.59 -2.91 -25.06
CA ASN A 284 -8.95 -2.58 -25.45
C ASN A 284 -9.36 -1.19 -24.96
N ASN A 285 -10.47 -0.67 -25.50
CA ASN A 285 -10.92 0.69 -25.21
C ASN A 285 -11.35 0.84 -23.75
N GLU A 286 -11.94 -0.21 -23.17
CA GLU A 286 -12.44 -0.23 -21.80
C GLU A 286 -11.30 -0.22 -20.76
N GLU A 287 -10.22 -0.98 -20.98
CA GLU A 287 -8.98 -0.90 -20.18
C GLU A 287 -8.34 0.48 -20.37
N ALA A 288 -8.24 1.00 -21.60
CA ALA A 288 -7.67 2.32 -21.86
C ALA A 288 -8.44 3.46 -21.17
N GLU A 289 -9.77 3.46 -21.22
CA GLU A 289 -10.62 4.44 -20.55
C GLU A 289 -10.48 4.36 -19.02
N TYR A 290 -10.47 3.14 -18.46
CA TYR A 290 -10.26 2.91 -17.03
C TYR A 290 -8.89 3.43 -16.58
N VAL A 291 -7.84 2.99 -17.27
CA VAL A 291 -6.44 3.29 -16.97
C VAL A 291 -6.17 4.79 -17.10
N GLN A 292 -6.81 5.50 -18.03
CA GLN A 292 -6.71 6.96 -18.14
C GLN A 292 -7.30 7.71 -16.93
N GLN A 293 -8.33 7.19 -16.26
CA GLN A 293 -8.83 7.81 -15.02
C GLN A 293 -8.06 7.32 -13.79
N ARG A 294 -7.72 6.03 -13.76
CA ARG A 294 -6.93 5.41 -12.68
C ARG A 294 -5.55 6.05 -12.56
N SER A 295 -4.84 6.29 -13.66
CA SER A 295 -3.51 6.91 -13.67
C SER A 295 -3.49 8.30 -13.03
N LYS A 296 -4.59 9.06 -13.08
CA LYS A 296 -4.72 10.35 -12.38
C LYS A 296 -4.75 10.16 -10.87
N LYS A 297 -5.55 9.22 -10.36
CA LYS A 297 -5.60 8.88 -8.92
C LYS A 297 -4.30 8.25 -8.44
N ALA A 298 -3.72 7.36 -9.24
CA ALA A 298 -2.43 6.75 -8.99
C ALA A 298 -1.31 7.81 -8.93
N GLY A 299 -1.28 8.76 -9.86
CA GLY A 299 -0.35 9.88 -9.84
C GLY A 299 -0.55 10.83 -8.64
N GLU A 300 -1.80 11.12 -8.26
CA GLU A 300 -2.10 11.91 -7.06
C GLU A 300 -1.62 11.20 -5.78
N ALA A 301 -1.85 9.89 -5.66
CA ALA A 301 -1.37 9.08 -4.54
C ALA A 301 0.16 8.91 -4.52
N LEU A 302 0.79 8.74 -5.68
CA LEU A 302 2.25 8.69 -5.82
C LEU A 302 2.86 10.03 -5.38
N LEU A 303 2.29 11.15 -5.82
CA LEU A 303 2.73 12.48 -5.41
C LEU A 303 2.56 12.72 -3.90
N GLU A 304 1.46 12.25 -3.30
CA GLU A 304 1.28 12.30 -1.84
C GLU A 304 2.36 11.48 -1.12
N TRP A 305 2.60 10.23 -1.54
CA TRP A 305 3.61 9.37 -0.94
C TRP A 305 5.04 9.91 -1.12
N LEU A 306 5.41 10.37 -2.32
CA LEU A 306 6.68 11.07 -2.57
C LEU A 306 6.81 12.32 -1.68
N GLY A 307 5.73 13.06 -1.47
CA GLY A 307 5.70 14.21 -0.56
C GLY A 307 5.90 13.87 0.92
N GLN A 308 5.53 12.66 1.34
CA GLN A 308 5.83 12.13 2.67
C GLN A 308 7.29 11.66 2.78
N THR A 309 7.83 11.07 1.71
CA THR A 309 9.17 10.46 1.67
C THR A 309 10.30 11.48 1.46
N TRP A 310 10.11 12.49 0.59
CA TRP A 310 11.14 13.48 0.22
C TRP A 310 10.80 14.92 0.64
N GLY A 311 9.56 15.21 1.01
CA GLY A 311 9.05 16.59 1.10
C GLY A 311 8.53 17.09 -0.25
N CYS A 312 8.03 18.34 -0.30
CA CYS A 312 7.25 18.88 -1.43
C CYS A 312 7.89 18.66 -2.82
N PRO A 313 7.40 17.70 -3.63
CA PRO A 313 7.98 17.41 -4.94
C PRO A 313 7.50 18.46 -5.95
N TYR A 314 8.41 18.92 -6.83
CA TYR A 314 8.04 19.77 -7.96
C TYR A 314 7.50 18.92 -9.10
N ALA A 315 6.23 18.53 -8.95
CA ALA A 315 5.58 17.52 -9.76
C ALA A 315 4.42 18.08 -10.58
N GLU A 316 4.43 17.84 -11.90
CA GLU A 316 3.20 17.79 -12.66
C GLU A 316 2.78 16.32 -12.82
N LEU A 317 1.49 16.02 -12.65
CA LEU A 317 0.95 14.64 -12.69
C LEU A 317 1.25 13.90 -14.00
N ARG A 318 1.54 14.63 -15.09
CA ARG A 318 1.88 14.08 -16.41
C ARG A 318 3.33 13.59 -16.54
N ASP A 319 4.18 13.94 -15.58
CA ASP A 319 5.62 13.63 -15.58
C ASP A 319 5.95 12.52 -14.54
N LEU A 320 4.92 11.83 -14.04
CA LEU A 320 5.01 10.72 -13.09
C LEU A 320 4.99 9.35 -13.81
N PRO A 321 5.78 8.36 -13.36
CA PRO A 321 5.81 7.03 -13.93
C PRO A 321 4.51 6.24 -13.63
N THR A 322 4.14 5.35 -14.55
CA THR A 322 3.08 4.36 -14.39
C THR A 322 3.60 3.14 -13.63
N LEU A 323 3.01 2.86 -12.46
CA LEU A 323 3.38 1.74 -11.60
C LEU A 323 2.46 0.53 -11.79
N ALA A 324 3.05 -0.66 -11.72
CA ALA A 324 2.35 -1.93 -11.57
C ALA A 324 2.93 -2.78 -10.42
N ILE A 325 2.12 -3.66 -9.85
CA ILE A 325 2.55 -4.66 -8.85
C ILE A 325 2.35 -6.07 -9.43
N SER A 326 3.32 -6.96 -9.24
CA SER A 326 3.24 -8.39 -9.61
C SER A 326 3.35 -9.25 -8.36
N LEU A 327 2.28 -9.97 -8.02
CA LEU A 327 2.22 -10.93 -6.91
C LEU A 327 2.49 -12.36 -7.42
N SER A 328 3.55 -13.01 -6.95
CA SER A 328 4.00 -14.29 -7.49
C SER A 328 3.16 -15.51 -7.04
N GLY A 329 3.39 -16.62 -7.71
CA GLY A 329 2.93 -17.94 -7.29
C GLY A 329 3.77 -18.57 -6.17
N GLY A 330 3.31 -19.73 -5.69
CA GLY A 330 3.88 -20.45 -4.54
C GLY A 330 2.83 -21.00 -3.55
N GLY A 331 1.62 -21.32 -4.03
CA GLY A 331 0.54 -21.89 -3.23
C GLY A 331 0.07 -20.99 -2.07
N PRO A 332 -0.50 -21.58 -1.00
CA PRO A 332 -1.01 -20.80 0.13
C PRO A 332 0.04 -19.89 0.80
N LYS A 333 1.31 -20.32 0.95
CA LYS A 333 2.37 -19.46 1.52
C LYS A 333 2.48 -18.16 0.72
N ALA A 334 2.60 -18.25 -0.60
CA ALA A 334 2.66 -17.09 -1.49
C ALA A 334 1.45 -16.17 -1.35
N GLY A 335 0.24 -16.72 -1.15
CA GLY A 335 -0.95 -15.93 -0.86
C GLY A 335 -0.90 -15.19 0.49
N LEU A 336 -0.28 -15.78 1.51
CA LEU A 336 -0.21 -15.14 2.82
C LEU A 336 0.93 -14.10 2.91
N THR A 337 2.07 -14.37 2.27
CA THR A 337 3.15 -13.40 2.07
C THR A 337 2.66 -12.24 1.19
N SER A 338 1.96 -12.52 0.08
CA SER A 338 1.34 -11.49 -0.76
C SER A 338 0.33 -10.65 0.01
N ALA A 339 -0.49 -11.24 0.90
CA ALA A 339 -1.37 -10.51 1.78
C ALA A 339 -0.59 -9.56 2.72
N GLY A 340 0.50 -10.03 3.35
CA GLY A 340 1.39 -9.19 4.15
C GLY A 340 1.98 -8.00 3.39
N THR A 341 2.39 -8.23 2.14
CA THR A 341 2.94 -7.21 1.24
C THR A 341 1.87 -6.19 0.82
N VAL A 342 0.69 -6.63 0.39
CA VAL A 342 -0.42 -5.75 0.01
C VAL A 342 -0.90 -4.93 1.22
N TYR A 343 -0.97 -5.54 2.41
CA TYR A 343 -1.22 -4.83 3.66
C TYR A 343 -0.17 -3.73 3.91
N ALA A 344 1.12 -4.02 3.73
CA ALA A 344 2.18 -3.02 3.91
C ALA A 344 2.09 -1.84 2.93
N PHE A 345 1.68 -2.09 1.67
CA PHE A 345 1.52 -1.07 0.62
C PHE A 345 0.21 -0.27 0.68
N ASP A 346 -0.81 -0.73 1.42
CA ASP A 346 -2.12 -0.08 1.49
C ASP A 346 -2.17 1.01 2.58
N SER A 347 -2.23 2.30 2.18
CA SER A 347 -2.34 3.43 3.13
C SER A 347 -3.68 3.49 3.89
N ARG A 348 -4.67 2.69 3.48
CA ARG A 348 -5.96 2.57 4.16
C ARG A 348 -5.89 1.60 5.35
N ASP A 349 -4.89 0.70 5.35
CA ASP A 349 -4.78 -0.45 6.26
C ASP A 349 -3.51 -0.37 7.14
N SER A 350 -2.40 0.14 6.58
CA SER A 350 -1.09 0.20 7.22
C SER A 350 -0.54 1.63 7.34
N ASN A 351 0.40 1.82 8.26
CA ASN A 351 1.19 3.05 8.44
C ASN A 351 2.69 2.78 8.17
N SER A 352 3.01 1.82 7.30
CA SER A 352 4.39 1.52 6.90
C SER A 352 5.00 2.70 6.12
N SER A 353 6.33 2.71 5.96
CA SER A 353 7.01 3.72 5.13
C SER A 353 6.70 3.59 3.63
N VAL A 354 6.15 2.46 3.18
CA VAL A 354 5.72 2.19 1.80
C VAL A 354 4.19 2.19 1.64
N ALA A 355 3.45 2.57 2.68
CA ALA A 355 2.00 2.65 2.65
C ALA A 355 1.53 3.80 1.75
N GLY A 356 0.80 3.46 0.68
CA GLY A 356 0.46 4.36 -0.41
C GLY A 356 0.88 3.82 -1.78
N ILE A 357 1.84 2.89 -1.83
CA ILE A 357 2.28 2.24 -3.08
C ILE A 357 1.13 1.49 -3.79
N LEU A 358 0.20 0.88 -3.04
CA LEU A 358 -0.98 0.24 -3.65
C LEU A 358 -1.90 1.29 -4.30
N GLN A 359 -2.11 2.43 -3.63
CA GLN A 359 -2.89 3.54 -4.18
C GLN A 359 -2.19 4.19 -5.37
N ALA A 360 -0.85 4.26 -5.37
CA ALA A 360 -0.01 4.77 -6.44
C ALA A 360 0.12 3.82 -7.65
N SER A 361 -0.38 2.58 -7.56
CA SER A 361 -0.28 1.60 -8.64
C SER A 361 -1.48 1.67 -9.58
N THR A 362 -1.21 1.70 -10.89
CA THR A 362 -2.23 1.71 -11.94
C THR A 362 -2.74 0.29 -12.20
N TYR A 363 -1.84 -0.71 -12.15
CA TYR A 363 -2.15 -2.12 -12.37
C TYR A 363 -1.70 -3.01 -11.20
N ILE A 364 -2.33 -4.17 -11.07
CA ILE A 364 -1.87 -5.26 -10.21
C ILE A 364 -2.12 -6.61 -10.89
N ALA A 365 -1.06 -7.40 -11.08
CA ALA A 365 -1.16 -8.77 -11.58
C ALA A 365 -0.88 -9.78 -10.48
N ALA A 366 -1.51 -10.94 -10.55
CA ALA A 366 -1.24 -12.05 -9.65
C ALA A 366 -1.22 -13.40 -10.38
N LEU A 367 -0.48 -14.35 -9.80
CA LEU A 367 -0.41 -15.74 -10.24
C LEU A 367 -0.56 -16.67 -9.04
N SER A 368 -1.28 -17.78 -9.21
CA SER A 368 -1.31 -18.90 -8.26
C SER A 368 -1.61 -18.43 -6.83
N GLY A 369 -0.72 -18.67 -5.88
CA GLY A 369 -0.82 -18.18 -4.50
C GLY A 369 -1.18 -16.69 -4.38
N GLY A 370 -0.55 -15.80 -5.15
CA GLY A 370 -0.88 -14.38 -5.18
C GLY A 370 -2.34 -14.10 -5.58
N THR A 371 -2.96 -14.93 -6.42
CA THR A 371 -4.39 -14.76 -6.79
C THR A 371 -5.33 -15.03 -5.62
N LEU A 372 -4.93 -15.81 -4.61
CA LEU A 372 -5.73 -15.98 -3.39
C LEU A 372 -5.90 -14.65 -2.63
N THR A 373 -4.85 -13.83 -2.63
CA THR A 373 -4.88 -12.46 -2.08
C THR A 373 -5.74 -11.54 -2.96
N LEU A 374 -5.43 -11.52 -4.27
CA LEU A 374 -6.04 -10.57 -5.18
C LEU A 374 -7.53 -10.85 -5.38
N ALA A 375 -7.95 -12.12 -5.34
CA ALA A 375 -9.35 -12.53 -5.33
C ALA A 375 -10.08 -12.00 -4.09
N GLY A 376 -9.46 -12.11 -2.90
CA GLY A 376 -9.96 -11.51 -1.65
C GLY A 376 -10.23 -10.02 -1.80
N VAL A 377 -9.18 -9.29 -2.17
CA VAL A 377 -9.21 -7.83 -2.32
C VAL A 377 -10.25 -7.40 -3.36
N MET A 378 -10.19 -7.95 -4.58
CA MET A 378 -10.99 -7.48 -5.70
C MET A 378 -12.43 -8.02 -5.70
N SER A 379 -12.70 -9.24 -5.22
CA SER A 379 -14.10 -9.73 -5.14
C SER A 379 -14.92 -8.99 -4.10
N ASN A 380 -14.26 -8.41 -3.09
CA ASN A 380 -14.90 -7.69 -1.99
C ASN A 380 -14.80 -6.16 -2.12
N ASN A 381 -14.92 -5.61 -3.34
CA ASN A 381 -14.94 -4.16 -3.59
C ASN A 381 -13.66 -3.44 -3.09
N PHE A 382 -12.50 -3.97 -3.50
CA PHE A 382 -11.16 -3.49 -3.11
C PHE A 382 -10.96 -3.47 -1.58
N ALA A 383 -11.33 -4.56 -0.92
CA ALA A 383 -11.28 -4.72 0.53
C ALA A 383 -9.86 -4.60 1.13
N GLN A 384 -9.81 -4.19 2.40
CA GLN A 384 -8.59 -4.16 3.20
C GLN A 384 -8.16 -5.58 3.60
N VAL A 385 -6.87 -5.86 3.53
CA VAL A 385 -6.31 -7.18 3.87
C VAL A 385 -6.56 -7.52 5.34
N SER A 386 -6.50 -6.56 6.27
CA SER A 386 -6.80 -6.84 7.69
C SER A 386 -8.23 -7.32 7.93
N THR A 387 -9.18 -6.88 7.09
CA THR A 387 -10.58 -7.31 7.12
C THR A 387 -10.70 -8.74 6.60
N LEU A 388 -10.14 -9.00 5.42
CA LEU A 388 -10.10 -10.34 4.81
C LEU A 388 -9.37 -11.36 5.69
N LYS A 389 -8.30 -10.93 6.39
CA LYS A 389 -7.55 -11.79 7.29
C LYS A 389 -8.42 -12.30 8.42
N LYS A 390 -9.17 -11.40 9.05
CA LYS A 390 -10.08 -11.72 10.16
C LYS A 390 -11.31 -12.51 9.73
N GLU A 391 -11.84 -12.26 8.54
CA GLU A 391 -13.09 -12.89 8.06
C GLU A 391 -12.86 -14.25 7.39
N PHE A 392 -11.67 -14.46 6.79
CA PHE A 392 -11.33 -15.64 6.01
C PHE A 392 -10.01 -16.27 6.46
N TYR A 393 -8.89 -15.53 6.36
CA TYR A 393 -7.55 -16.13 6.40
C TYR A 393 -7.21 -16.79 7.76
N ASP A 394 -7.55 -16.15 8.89
CA ASP A 394 -7.33 -16.66 10.26
C ASP A 394 -7.92 -18.06 10.47
N GLN A 395 -8.98 -18.42 9.75
CA GLN A 395 -9.59 -19.75 9.80
C GLN A 395 -9.06 -20.67 8.69
N THR A 396 -8.96 -20.16 7.46
CA THR A 396 -8.56 -20.92 6.27
C THR A 396 -7.13 -21.42 6.34
N TYR A 397 -6.18 -20.60 6.77
CA TYR A 397 -4.77 -21.02 6.82
C TYR A 397 -4.51 -22.06 7.92
N GLN A 398 -5.38 -22.21 8.91
CA GLN A 398 -5.27 -23.31 9.88
C GLN A 398 -5.36 -24.67 9.19
N ASN A 399 -6.25 -24.81 8.20
CA ASN A 399 -6.32 -25.96 7.30
C ASN A 399 -7.23 -25.62 6.10
N ILE A 400 -6.65 -25.50 4.89
CA ILE A 400 -7.34 -25.02 3.68
C ILE A 400 -8.39 -25.99 3.11
N PHE A 401 -8.70 -27.10 3.80
CA PHE A 401 -9.72 -28.07 3.40
C PHE A 401 -10.80 -28.26 4.48
N THR A 402 -10.62 -27.69 5.68
CA THR A 402 -11.52 -27.92 6.83
C THR A 402 -12.82 -27.10 6.78
N PRO A 403 -12.81 -25.78 6.47
CA PRO A 403 -14.04 -24.97 6.48
C PRO A 403 -15.10 -25.49 5.50
N VAL A 404 -14.66 -26.03 4.36
CA VAL A 404 -15.52 -26.39 3.22
C VAL A 404 -16.30 -27.68 3.41
N SER A 405 -15.98 -28.50 4.42
CA SER A 405 -16.75 -29.68 4.79
C SER A 405 -18.25 -29.39 5.00
N ASN A 406 -18.59 -28.16 5.42
CA ASN A 406 -19.95 -27.69 5.61
C ASN A 406 -20.70 -27.33 4.31
N TYR A 407 -19.99 -27.13 3.19
CA TYR A 407 -20.54 -26.59 1.93
C TYR A 407 -20.48 -27.56 0.75
N ILE A 408 -19.98 -28.79 0.96
CA ILE A 408 -19.87 -29.86 -0.06
C ILE A 408 -21.15 -30.03 -0.89
N GLN A 409 -22.34 -29.96 -0.28
CA GLN A 409 -23.61 -30.09 -0.98
C GLN A 409 -23.92 -28.91 -1.93
N ASN A 410 -23.54 -27.69 -1.54
CA ASN A 410 -23.67 -26.52 -2.41
C ASN A 410 -22.69 -26.64 -3.58
N ILE A 411 -21.42 -26.96 -3.32
CA ILE A 411 -20.39 -27.11 -4.36
C ILE A 411 -20.78 -28.20 -5.36
N ASN A 412 -21.20 -29.38 -4.90
CA ASN A 412 -21.67 -30.45 -5.78
C ASN A 412 -22.84 -30.03 -6.66
N ARG A 413 -23.80 -29.26 -6.12
CA ARG A 413 -24.93 -28.71 -6.89
C ARG A 413 -24.45 -27.70 -7.92
N ASP A 414 -23.60 -26.76 -7.52
CA ASP A 414 -23.10 -25.69 -8.40
C ASP A 414 -22.30 -26.30 -9.58
N VAL A 415 -21.41 -27.26 -9.30
CA VAL A 415 -20.65 -27.99 -10.34
C VAL A 415 -21.57 -28.85 -11.22
N SER A 416 -22.57 -29.54 -10.63
CA SER A 416 -23.56 -30.30 -11.41
C SER A 416 -24.41 -29.41 -12.33
N ASN A 417 -24.68 -28.16 -11.94
CA ASN A 417 -25.38 -27.19 -12.78
C ASN A 417 -24.54 -26.81 -14.01
N LYS A 418 -23.21 -26.68 -13.89
CA LYS A 418 -22.31 -26.51 -15.04
C LYS A 418 -22.41 -27.70 -16.01
N THR A 419 -22.42 -28.92 -15.49
CA THR A 419 -22.63 -30.14 -16.30
C THR A 419 -24.00 -30.15 -16.97
N ALA A 420 -25.06 -29.75 -16.26
CA ALA A 420 -26.43 -29.68 -16.78
C ALA A 420 -26.62 -28.60 -17.85
N ALA A 421 -25.86 -27.50 -17.78
CA ALA A 421 -25.73 -26.49 -18.84
C ALA A 421 -24.91 -26.99 -20.07
N GLY A 422 -24.42 -28.24 -20.03
CA GLY A 422 -23.70 -28.89 -21.11
C GLY A 422 -22.23 -28.50 -21.22
N TYR A 423 -21.61 -28.03 -20.14
CA TYR A 423 -20.17 -27.77 -20.07
C TYR A 423 -19.45 -28.89 -19.31
N THR A 424 -18.20 -29.16 -19.67
CA THR A 424 -17.38 -30.14 -18.94
C THR A 424 -17.07 -29.62 -17.54
N SER A 425 -17.51 -30.37 -16.53
CA SER A 425 -17.16 -30.18 -15.12
C SER A 425 -15.93 -31.00 -14.78
N THR A 426 -15.03 -30.42 -13.99
CA THR A 426 -13.68 -30.94 -13.72
C THR A 426 -13.41 -30.99 -12.21
N LEU A 427 -12.29 -31.61 -11.80
CA LEU A 427 -11.81 -31.50 -10.42
C LEU A 427 -11.45 -30.03 -10.08
N LEU A 428 -11.10 -29.24 -11.09
CA LEU A 428 -10.77 -27.83 -10.90
C LEU A 428 -11.99 -26.97 -10.57
N ASP A 429 -13.16 -27.26 -11.16
CA ASP A 429 -14.41 -26.59 -10.81
C ASP A 429 -14.70 -26.71 -9.32
N VAL A 430 -14.50 -27.92 -8.76
CA VAL A 430 -14.58 -28.15 -7.32
C VAL A 430 -13.56 -27.30 -6.57
N TYR A 431 -12.28 -27.36 -6.96
CA TYR A 431 -11.19 -26.66 -6.29
C TYR A 431 -11.39 -25.13 -6.26
N GLY A 432 -11.78 -24.51 -7.38
CA GLY A 432 -12.09 -23.09 -7.46
C GLY A 432 -13.26 -22.68 -6.55
N ARG A 433 -14.26 -23.56 -6.38
CA ARG A 433 -15.35 -23.35 -5.42
C ARG A 433 -14.92 -23.53 -3.96
N LEU A 434 -13.99 -24.46 -3.66
CA LEU A 434 -13.34 -24.54 -2.33
C LEU A 434 -12.69 -23.18 -2.00
N LEU A 435 -11.79 -22.72 -2.87
CA LEU A 435 -11.06 -21.46 -2.70
C LEU A 435 -11.99 -20.24 -2.56
N SER A 436 -13.15 -20.25 -3.24
CA SER A 436 -14.13 -19.16 -3.11
C SER A 436 -14.64 -19.01 -1.68
N TYR A 437 -15.08 -20.11 -1.06
CA TYR A 437 -15.57 -20.12 0.33
C TYR A 437 -14.48 -19.76 1.33
N ASP A 438 -13.24 -20.15 1.04
CA ASP A 438 -12.12 -20.07 1.97
C ASP A 438 -11.36 -18.73 1.92
N PHE A 439 -11.35 -18.01 0.79
CA PHE A 439 -10.49 -16.82 0.64
C PHE A 439 -11.23 -15.51 0.36
N PHE A 440 -12.45 -15.54 -0.18
CA PHE A 440 -13.05 -14.30 -0.69
C PHE A 440 -14.57 -14.22 -0.78
N ALA A 441 -15.33 -15.26 -0.45
CA ALA A 441 -16.79 -15.20 -0.52
C ALA A 441 -17.45 -15.99 0.60
N ALA A 442 -18.13 -15.27 1.50
CA ALA A 442 -18.78 -15.85 2.68
C ALA A 442 -20.06 -16.67 2.31
N PRO A 443 -20.59 -17.47 3.25
CA PRO A 443 -21.85 -18.19 3.07
C PRO A 443 -23.05 -17.26 2.82
N PRO A 444 -24.14 -17.75 2.18
CA PRO A 444 -24.45 -19.17 1.94
C PRO A 444 -23.92 -19.74 0.62
N ASP A 445 -23.74 -18.93 -0.42
CA ASP A 445 -23.45 -19.40 -1.78
C ASP A 445 -21.95 -19.33 -2.14
N GLY A 446 -21.10 -18.76 -1.28
CA GLY A 446 -19.66 -18.66 -1.53
C GLY A 446 -19.34 -17.95 -2.84
N GLY A 447 -20.12 -16.94 -3.23
CA GLY A 447 -19.86 -16.16 -4.44
C GLY A 447 -20.04 -16.93 -5.75
N ASN A 448 -20.93 -17.94 -5.78
CA ASN A 448 -21.22 -18.67 -7.03
C ASN A 448 -21.69 -17.73 -8.15
N GLY A 449 -22.48 -16.71 -7.79
CA GLY A 449 -22.97 -15.69 -8.71
C GLY A 449 -22.00 -14.54 -9.01
N PHE A 450 -20.80 -14.52 -8.42
CA PHE A 450 -19.84 -13.43 -8.64
C PHE A 450 -18.86 -13.77 -9.78
N LEU A 451 -18.91 -12.96 -10.83
CA LEU A 451 -18.11 -13.11 -12.03
C LEU A 451 -16.88 -12.20 -11.99
N PHE A 452 -15.82 -12.55 -12.71
CA PHE A 452 -14.64 -11.70 -12.82
C PHE A 452 -14.97 -10.39 -13.56
N SER A 453 -15.88 -10.45 -14.54
CA SER A 453 -16.46 -9.27 -15.18
C SER A 453 -17.42 -8.46 -14.29
N ASP A 454 -17.80 -8.93 -13.09
CA ASP A 454 -18.59 -8.12 -12.14
C ASP A 454 -17.73 -7.11 -11.36
N ILE A 455 -16.40 -7.26 -11.36
CA ILE A 455 -15.47 -6.29 -10.73
C ILE A 455 -15.75 -4.87 -11.27
N VAL A 456 -16.06 -4.72 -12.55
CA VAL A 456 -16.32 -3.41 -13.19
C VAL A 456 -17.56 -2.68 -12.67
N LYS A 457 -18.43 -3.39 -11.94
CA LYS A 457 -19.69 -2.87 -11.36
C LYS A 457 -19.53 -2.43 -9.91
N GLN A 458 -18.39 -2.74 -9.29
CA GLN A 458 -18.08 -2.39 -7.90
C GLN A 458 -17.75 -0.90 -7.77
N SER A 459 -18.07 -0.29 -6.63
CA SER A 459 -17.83 1.16 -6.44
C SER A 459 -16.35 1.51 -6.50
N SER A 460 -15.46 0.68 -5.94
CA SER A 460 -14.01 0.91 -5.99
C SER A 460 -13.45 0.92 -7.42
N PHE A 461 -14.08 0.21 -8.34
CA PHE A 461 -13.72 0.23 -9.75
C PHE A 461 -14.37 1.43 -10.46
N LEU A 462 -15.67 1.67 -10.27
CA LEU A 462 -16.37 2.84 -10.83
C LEU A 462 -15.77 4.19 -10.39
N ASP A 463 -15.22 4.24 -9.17
CA ASP A 463 -14.52 5.40 -8.61
C ASP A 463 -13.01 5.41 -8.95
N TYR A 464 -12.48 4.42 -9.67
CA TYR A 464 -11.05 4.26 -10.02
C TYR A 464 -10.09 4.17 -8.82
N GLU A 465 -10.57 3.70 -7.67
CA GLU A 465 -9.82 3.52 -6.42
C GLU A 465 -8.94 2.26 -6.43
N ALA A 466 -9.35 1.21 -7.14
CA ALA A 466 -8.59 -0.03 -7.28
C ALA A 466 -7.56 0.05 -8.43
N PRO A 467 -6.34 -0.49 -8.29
CA PRO A 467 -5.50 -0.82 -9.44
C PRO A 467 -6.22 -1.83 -10.36
N PHE A 468 -5.99 -1.75 -11.67
CA PHE A 468 -6.59 -2.66 -12.64
C PHE A 468 -6.07 -4.10 -12.43
N PRO A 469 -6.94 -5.08 -12.13
CA PRO A 469 -6.50 -6.43 -11.76
C PRO A 469 -6.30 -7.33 -12.98
N LEU A 470 -5.22 -8.11 -12.96
CA LEU A 470 -4.91 -9.15 -13.93
C LEU A 470 -4.60 -10.47 -13.20
N TYR A 471 -5.16 -11.58 -13.66
CA TYR A 471 -4.61 -12.91 -13.33
C TYR A 471 -3.79 -13.41 -14.51
N THR A 472 -2.72 -14.14 -14.22
CA THR A 472 -2.02 -14.93 -15.24
C THR A 472 -2.30 -16.42 -15.09
N VAL A 473 -2.42 -17.10 -16.23
CA VAL A 473 -2.62 -18.55 -16.34
C VAL A 473 -1.80 -19.07 -17.54
N THR A 474 -1.81 -20.38 -17.80
CA THR A 474 -1.25 -20.94 -19.04
C THR A 474 -2.17 -22.02 -19.63
N ASN A 475 -1.87 -22.49 -20.84
CA ASN A 475 -2.63 -23.53 -21.54
C ASN A 475 -1.72 -24.73 -21.85
N SER A 476 -2.15 -25.94 -21.47
CA SER A 476 -1.43 -27.18 -21.79
C SER A 476 -1.92 -27.76 -23.12
N ASP A 477 -1.00 -28.15 -24.00
CA ASP A 477 -1.36 -28.87 -25.23
C ASP A 477 -1.50 -30.38 -24.97
N VAL A 478 -2.58 -30.71 -24.26
CA VAL A 478 -2.95 -32.07 -23.86
C VAL A 478 -3.15 -32.98 -25.07
N ALA A 479 -3.61 -32.44 -26.21
CA ALA A 479 -3.79 -33.21 -27.45
C ALA A 479 -2.45 -33.67 -28.06
N ALA A 480 -1.40 -32.86 -27.95
CA ALA A 480 -0.04 -33.24 -28.32
C ALA A 480 0.72 -34.01 -27.21
N GLY A 481 0.05 -34.38 -26.11
CA GLY A 481 0.68 -35.06 -24.96
C GLY A 481 1.58 -34.16 -24.12
N ARG A 482 1.45 -32.83 -24.24
CA ARG A 482 2.21 -31.85 -23.45
C ARG A 482 1.42 -31.45 -22.21
N CYS A 483 1.70 -32.16 -21.12
CA CYS A 483 0.88 -32.12 -19.90
C CYS A 483 1.06 -30.86 -19.05
N GLN A 484 2.23 -30.24 -19.11
CA GLN A 484 2.54 -28.96 -18.48
C GLN A 484 3.08 -28.00 -19.52
N ALA A 485 2.93 -26.70 -19.23
CA ALA A 485 3.55 -25.63 -19.99
C ALA A 485 5.08 -25.68 -19.90
N THR A 486 5.73 -24.95 -20.80
CA THR A 486 7.17 -24.68 -20.83
C THR A 486 7.42 -23.18 -20.72
N ASN A 487 8.67 -22.76 -20.54
CA ASN A 487 9.09 -21.35 -20.59
C ASN A 487 8.88 -20.65 -21.95
N THR A 488 8.39 -21.39 -22.96
CA THR A 488 8.02 -20.93 -24.30
C THR A 488 6.53 -21.11 -24.59
N SER A 489 5.73 -21.46 -23.57
CA SER A 489 4.27 -21.51 -23.67
C SER A 489 3.67 -20.15 -23.31
N ALA A 490 2.59 -19.77 -24.00
CA ALA A 490 1.90 -18.50 -23.77
C ALA A 490 1.56 -18.25 -22.30
N THR A 491 1.87 -17.03 -21.84
CA THR A 491 1.30 -16.46 -20.62
C THR A 491 -0.04 -15.84 -20.97
N TRP A 492 -1.12 -16.43 -20.44
CA TRP A 492 -2.48 -15.96 -20.65
C TRP A 492 -2.87 -14.96 -19.57
N GLU A 493 -3.67 -13.97 -19.94
CA GLU A 493 -4.20 -12.94 -19.07
C GLU A 493 -5.71 -13.11 -18.89
N VAL A 494 -6.18 -12.85 -17.67
CA VAL A 494 -7.60 -12.68 -17.33
C VAL A 494 -7.75 -11.29 -16.72
N SER A 495 -8.46 -10.40 -17.42
CA SER A 495 -8.87 -9.08 -16.91
C SER A 495 -10.39 -9.01 -16.75
N PRO A 496 -10.95 -8.04 -16.00
CA PRO A 496 -12.40 -7.85 -15.91
C PRO A 496 -13.09 -7.62 -17.27
N TYR A 497 -12.34 -7.15 -18.28
CA TYR A 497 -12.84 -6.90 -19.62
C TYR A 497 -12.52 -8.02 -20.62
N GLU A 498 -11.30 -8.55 -20.62
CA GLU A 498 -10.81 -9.47 -21.64
C GLU A 498 -9.95 -10.62 -21.12
N PHE A 499 -10.01 -11.73 -21.85
CA PHE A 499 -9.26 -12.96 -21.67
C PHE A 499 -8.48 -13.27 -22.95
N GLY A 500 -7.18 -13.53 -22.85
CA GLY A 500 -6.34 -13.71 -24.05
C GLY A 500 -4.84 -13.77 -23.76
N SER A 501 -4.02 -13.51 -24.77
CA SER A 501 -2.57 -13.39 -24.62
C SER A 501 -1.94 -12.61 -25.78
N TRP A 502 -0.86 -11.89 -25.48
CA TRP A 502 0.03 -11.23 -26.43
C TRP A 502 1.03 -12.19 -27.11
N ASP A 503 1.18 -13.41 -26.57
CA ASP A 503 2.06 -14.43 -27.17
C ASP A 503 1.55 -14.84 -28.56
N ALA A 504 2.45 -14.96 -29.53
CA ALA A 504 2.12 -15.21 -30.94
C ALA A 504 1.36 -16.53 -31.21
N THR A 505 1.34 -17.47 -30.27
CA THR A 505 0.49 -18.67 -30.36
C THR A 505 -1.00 -18.35 -30.19
N VAL A 506 -1.34 -17.21 -29.59
CA VAL A 506 -2.69 -16.70 -29.35
C VAL A 506 -2.94 -15.40 -30.13
N ASP A 507 -2.08 -14.39 -29.99
CA ASP A 507 -2.13 -13.06 -30.64
C ASP A 507 -3.50 -12.36 -30.55
N ALA A 508 -4.25 -12.65 -29.48
CA ALA A 508 -5.67 -12.33 -29.44
C ALA A 508 -6.28 -12.29 -28.03
N PHE A 509 -7.35 -11.51 -27.92
CA PHE A 509 -8.19 -11.32 -26.74
C PHE A 509 -9.66 -11.51 -27.09
N TYR A 510 -10.45 -11.88 -26.09
CA TYR A 510 -11.89 -12.08 -26.19
C TYR A 510 -12.58 -11.57 -24.92
N PRO A 511 -13.80 -10.99 -24.98
CA PRO A 511 -14.45 -10.44 -23.79
C PRO A 511 -14.64 -11.48 -22.66
N THR A 512 -14.12 -11.19 -21.46
CA THR A 512 -14.15 -12.10 -20.30
C THR A 512 -15.57 -12.54 -19.97
N GLN A 513 -16.53 -11.62 -20.05
CA GLN A 513 -17.95 -11.90 -19.82
C GLN A 513 -18.50 -13.04 -20.71
N TYR A 514 -17.91 -13.30 -21.89
CA TYR A 514 -18.47 -14.20 -22.91
C TYR A 514 -17.64 -15.47 -23.18
N ILE A 515 -16.58 -15.74 -22.42
CA ILE A 515 -15.65 -16.87 -22.63
C ILE A 515 -16.30 -18.27 -22.66
N GLY A 516 -17.53 -18.42 -22.13
CA GLY A 516 -18.28 -19.67 -22.21
C GLY A 516 -18.82 -19.97 -23.62
N THR A 517 -18.68 -19.05 -24.57
CA THR A 517 -19.26 -19.19 -25.92
C THR A 517 -18.60 -20.33 -26.69
N LYS A 518 -19.36 -21.39 -26.98
CA LYS A 518 -18.87 -22.57 -27.70
C LYS A 518 -18.59 -22.29 -29.17
N SER A 519 -17.57 -22.96 -29.71
CA SER A 519 -17.28 -23.02 -31.13
C SER A 519 -18.50 -23.43 -31.97
N GLY A 520 -18.80 -22.71 -33.04
CA GLY A 520 -19.94 -22.98 -33.92
C GLY A 520 -21.30 -22.49 -33.41
N SER A 521 -21.34 -21.76 -32.29
CA SER A 521 -22.53 -21.00 -31.88
C SER A 521 -22.97 -20.03 -33.01
N PRO A 522 -24.28 -19.84 -33.25
CA PRO A 522 -24.76 -18.87 -34.24
C PRO A 522 -24.22 -17.47 -33.97
N SER A 523 -23.90 -16.71 -35.02
CA SER A 523 -23.43 -15.33 -34.90
C SER A 523 -24.44 -14.50 -34.08
N GLY A 524 -23.97 -13.84 -33.02
CA GLY A 524 -24.80 -13.12 -32.04
C GLY A 524 -25.28 -13.93 -30.83
N SER A 525 -24.93 -15.23 -30.72
CA SER A 525 -25.28 -16.10 -29.59
C SER A 525 -24.11 -16.27 -28.61
N CYS A 526 -23.88 -15.29 -27.73
CA CYS A 526 -22.84 -15.33 -26.70
C CYS A 526 -23.33 -15.99 -25.39
N THR A 527 -22.51 -16.80 -24.73
CA THR A 527 -22.80 -17.31 -23.37
C THR A 527 -22.09 -16.49 -22.32
N ALA A 528 -22.86 -15.91 -21.39
CA ALA A 528 -22.33 -15.19 -20.22
C ALA A 528 -22.37 -16.01 -18.93
N GLY A 529 -21.59 -15.60 -17.92
CA GLY A 529 -21.60 -16.21 -16.58
C GLY A 529 -20.72 -17.45 -16.43
N PHE A 530 -19.81 -17.69 -17.37
CA PHE A 530 -18.81 -18.75 -17.28
C PHE A 530 -17.54 -18.29 -16.54
N ASP A 531 -17.33 -16.98 -16.48
CA ASP A 531 -16.21 -16.27 -15.86
C ASP A 531 -16.33 -16.15 -14.33
N ASN A 532 -16.79 -17.21 -13.65
CA ASN A 532 -16.84 -17.24 -12.19
C ASN A 532 -15.44 -17.00 -11.58
N THR A 533 -15.34 -16.06 -10.64
CA THR A 533 -14.04 -15.69 -10.03
C THR A 533 -13.39 -16.86 -9.30
N GLY A 534 -14.18 -17.74 -8.69
CA GLY A 534 -13.73 -19.03 -8.13
C GLY A 534 -13.01 -19.91 -9.14
N PHE A 535 -13.62 -20.10 -10.30
CA PHE A 535 -13.06 -20.92 -11.37
C PHE A 535 -11.71 -20.35 -11.86
N PHE A 536 -11.61 -19.04 -12.12
CA PHE A 536 -10.35 -18.44 -12.56
C PHE A 536 -9.25 -18.40 -11.50
N THR A 537 -9.58 -18.13 -10.23
CA THR A 537 -8.61 -18.26 -9.13
C THR A 537 -8.13 -19.71 -9.00
N GLY A 538 -9.03 -20.69 -9.16
CA GLY A 538 -8.70 -22.11 -9.24
C GLY A 538 -7.76 -22.45 -10.39
N ILE A 539 -7.98 -21.92 -11.60
CA ILE A 539 -7.09 -22.09 -12.75
C ILE A 539 -5.70 -21.54 -12.45
N SER A 540 -5.61 -20.30 -11.95
CA SER A 540 -4.32 -19.67 -11.70
C SER A 540 -3.53 -20.40 -10.62
N ALA A 541 -4.20 -21.01 -9.63
CA ALA A 541 -3.60 -21.82 -8.57
C ALA A 541 -3.69 -23.35 -8.81
N ASN A 542 -3.81 -23.80 -10.06
CA ASN A 542 -4.04 -25.20 -10.39
C ASN A 542 -2.81 -26.11 -10.21
N ILE A 543 -2.55 -26.49 -8.97
CA ILE A 543 -1.47 -27.41 -8.56
C ILE A 543 -1.86 -28.90 -8.65
N LEU A 544 -2.92 -29.25 -9.38
CA LEU A 544 -3.48 -30.63 -9.45
C LEU A 544 -2.88 -31.50 -10.57
N ILE A 545 -2.18 -30.88 -11.52
CA ILE A 545 -1.70 -31.52 -12.75
C ILE A 545 -0.41 -32.32 -12.51
N ASN A 546 -0.40 -33.58 -12.98
CA ASN A 546 0.78 -34.42 -12.97
C ASN A 546 1.63 -34.16 -14.24
N ALA A 547 2.93 -33.91 -14.08
CA ALA A 547 3.85 -33.63 -15.18
C ALA A 547 3.99 -34.78 -16.21
N THR A 548 3.75 -36.02 -15.79
CA THR A 548 4.05 -37.23 -16.57
C THR A 548 2.84 -37.86 -17.26
N PHE A 549 1.62 -37.41 -16.94
CA PHE A 549 0.38 -37.96 -17.51
C PHE A 549 -0.67 -36.89 -17.75
N CYS A 550 -1.22 -36.89 -18.97
CA CYS A 550 -2.36 -36.07 -19.32
C CYS A 550 -3.29 -36.76 -20.32
N SER A 551 -4.56 -36.37 -20.26
CA SER A 551 -5.64 -36.92 -21.08
C SER A 551 -6.70 -35.85 -21.32
N THR A 552 -7.28 -35.84 -22.52
CA THR A 552 -8.45 -34.99 -22.84
C THR A 552 -9.73 -35.51 -22.18
N GLY A 553 -9.72 -36.76 -21.70
CA GLY A 553 -10.85 -37.41 -21.05
C GLY A 553 -10.73 -37.49 -19.52
N ASN A 554 -11.25 -38.58 -18.95
CA ASN A 554 -11.24 -38.84 -17.51
C ASN A 554 -9.89 -39.37 -17.01
N TYR A 555 -9.59 -39.05 -15.77
CA TYR A 555 -8.41 -39.50 -15.02
C TYR A 555 -8.83 -40.51 -13.92
N THR A 556 -7.83 -41.10 -13.28
CA THR A 556 -7.94 -41.81 -12.00
C THR A 556 -7.23 -41.03 -10.89
N ALA A 557 -7.53 -41.32 -9.63
CA ALA A 557 -6.81 -40.70 -8.49
C ALA A 557 -5.30 -40.96 -8.51
N ALA A 558 -4.84 -42.08 -9.08
CA ALA A 558 -3.42 -42.43 -9.20
C ALA A 558 -2.69 -41.71 -10.34
N SER A 559 -3.41 -41.03 -11.24
CA SER A 559 -2.86 -40.31 -12.40
C SER A 559 -2.84 -38.78 -12.22
N LEU A 560 -3.03 -38.32 -10.99
CA LEU A 560 -3.11 -36.91 -10.60
C LEU A 560 -1.93 -36.54 -9.68
N ASN A 561 -1.78 -35.26 -9.33
CA ASN A 561 -0.80 -34.84 -8.32
C ASN A 561 -1.30 -35.17 -6.90
N GLU A 562 -0.41 -35.23 -5.89
CA GLU A 562 -0.74 -35.68 -4.51
C GLU A 562 -1.96 -34.95 -3.89
N LEU A 563 -2.17 -33.69 -4.28
CA LEU A 563 -3.28 -32.85 -3.83
C LEU A 563 -4.67 -33.27 -4.31
N SER A 564 -4.77 -34.05 -5.37
CA SER A 564 -6.06 -34.59 -5.78
C SER A 564 -6.61 -35.58 -4.76
N GLY A 565 -5.75 -36.22 -3.95
CA GLY A 565 -6.16 -37.19 -2.94
C GLY A 565 -7.09 -36.56 -1.90
N PRO A 566 -6.66 -35.52 -1.15
CA PRO A 566 -7.50 -34.78 -0.22
C PRO A 566 -8.76 -34.21 -0.85
N ILE A 567 -8.69 -33.64 -2.07
CA ILE A 567 -9.87 -33.07 -2.74
C ILE A 567 -10.83 -34.19 -3.15
N ALA A 568 -10.39 -35.23 -3.86
CA ALA A 568 -11.23 -36.35 -4.29
C ALA A 568 -11.75 -37.22 -3.12
N ALA A 569 -11.15 -37.14 -1.92
CA ALA A 569 -11.72 -37.74 -0.72
C ALA A 569 -12.97 -37.01 -0.20
N VAL A 570 -13.15 -35.74 -0.59
CA VAL A 570 -14.29 -34.88 -0.19
C VAL A 570 -15.45 -34.94 -1.20
N PHE A 571 -15.21 -35.39 -2.44
CA PHE A 571 -16.18 -35.37 -3.54
C PHE A 571 -16.31 -36.72 -4.27
N PRO A 572 -17.53 -37.13 -4.70
CA PRO A 572 -17.73 -38.43 -5.34
C PRO A 572 -16.94 -38.56 -6.67
N ALA A 573 -16.19 -39.67 -6.78
CA ALA A 573 -15.13 -39.83 -7.77
C ALA A 573 -15.59 -40.20 -9.20
N ASP A 574 -16.89 -40.40 -9.46
CA ASP A 574 -17.38 -40.98 -10.71
C ASP A 574 -17.45 -40.01 -11.90
N ARG A 575 -17.32 -38.69 -11.66
CA ARG A 575 -17.42 -37.65 -12.72
C ARG A 575 -16.42 -36.49 -12.66
N LEU A 576 -15.55 -36.42 -11.65
CA LEU A 576 -14.78 -35.22 -11.31
C LEU A 576 -13.26 -35.50 -11.24
N THR A 577 -12.68 -35.98 -12.34
CA THR A 577 -11.27 -36.44 -12.31
C THR A 577 -10.30 -35.65 -13.19
N ASN A 578 -10.74 -34.98 -14.26
CA ASN A 578 -9.85 -34.14 -15.06
C ASN A 578 -9.35 -32.92 -14.23
N PRO A 579 -8.03 -32.61 -14.19
CA PRO A 579 -7.49 -31.54 -13.35
C PRO A 579 -7.44 -30.16 -14.03
N TYR A 580 -7.66 -30.05 -15.34
CA TYR A 580 -7.52 -28.78 -16.07
C TYR A 580 -8.76 -27.89 -15.97
N GLY A 581 -8.56 -26.58 -16.14
CA GLY A 581 -9.64 -25.63 -16.37
C GLY A 581 -10.09 -25.70 -17.82
N ILE A 582 -11.08 -26.53 -18.09
CA ILE A 582 -11.60 -26.70 -19.45
C ILE A 582 -12.53 -25.52 -19.80
N VAL A 583 -12.13 -24.73 -20.78
CA VAL A 583 -12.87 -23.59 -21.33
C VAL A 583 -13.09 -23.82 -22.83
N PRO A 584 -14.31 -23.66 -23.38
CA PRO A 584 -14.49 -23.69 -24.83
C PRO A 584 -13.62 -22.62 -25.47
N ASN A 585 -12.89 -22.93 -26.54
CA ASN A 585 -11.97 -21.95 -27.13
C ASN A 585 -12.74 -20.88 -27.93
N PRO A 586 -12.79 -19.60 -27.49
CA PRO A 586 -13.49 -18.55 -28.24
C PRO A 586 -12.73 -18.14 -29.51
N PHE A 587 -11.46 -18.52 -29.63
CA PHE A 587 -10.59 -18.28 -30.80
C PHE A 587 -10.72 -19.38 -31.86
N TYR A 588 -11.47 -20.45 -31.62
CA TYR A 588 -11.53 -21.61 -32.54
C TYR A 588 -11.97 -21.22 -33.95
N GLN A 589 -11.15 -21.60 -34.94
CA GLN A 589 -11.30 -21.26 -36.37
C GLN A 589 -11.34 -19.75 -36.69
N ASN A 590 -11.00 -18.87 -35.74
CA ASN A 590 -10.90 -17.44 -36.02
C ASN A 590 -9.56 -17.12 -36.70
N SER A 591 -9.61 -16.47 -37.88
CA SER A 591 -8.42 -16.10 -38.67
C SER A 591 -7.48 -15.14 -37.96
N ASP A 592 -8.01 -14.36 -37.01
CA ASP A 592 -7.33 -13.24 -36.39
C ASP A 592 -6.47 -13.68 -35.20
N ALA A 593 -6.69 -14.89 -34.69
CA ALA A 593 -5.87 -15.53 -33.65
C ALA A 593 -4.76 -16.40 -34.25
N GLY A 594 -3.73 -16.65 -33.44
CA GLY A 594 -2.61 -17.55 -33.72
C GLY A 594 -3.00 -19.03 -33.75
N SER A 595 -1.99 -19.93 -33.62
CA SER A 595 -2.17 -21.39 -33.69
C SER A 595 -3.19 -21.98 -32.71
N ILE A 596 -3.51 -21.27 -31.62
CA ILE A 596 -4.53 -21.71 -30.66
C ILE A 596 -5.90 -21.97 -31.31
N ARG A 597 -6.21 -21.28 -32.42
CA ARG A 597 -7.48 -21.43 -33.16
C ARG A 597 -7.76 -22.84 -33.67
N ASP A 598 -6.76 -23.72 -33.68
CA ASP A 598 -6.89 -25.10 -34.12
C ASP A 598 -7.42 -26.03 -33.00
N GLN A 599 -7.35 -25.60 -31.73
CA GLN A 599 -7.86 -26.33 -30.56
C GLN A 599 -9.32 -25.96 -30.26
N LYS A 600 -10.21 -26.93 -30.03
CA LYS A 600 -11.64 -26.66 -29.73
C LYS A 600 -11.89 -26.19 -28.30
N ASP A 601 -11.10 -26.69 -27.37
CA ASP A 601 -11.19 -26.44 -25.93
C ASP A 601 -9.78 -26.10 -25.42
N LEU A 602 -9.70 -25.16 -24.50
CA LEU A 602 -8.50 -24.78 -23.78
C LEU A 602 -8.38 -25.63 -22.52
N TYR A 603 -7.17 -26.09 -22.21
CA TYR A 603 -6.83 -26.87 -21.02
C TYR A 603 -5.97 -26.01 -20.10
N LEU A 604 -6.63 -25.10 -19.40
CA LEU A 604 -5.95 -24.07 -18.62
C LEU A 604 -5.37 -24.61 -17.31
N ALA A 605 -4.23 -24.05 -16.91
CA ALA A 605 -3.39 -24.48 -15.80
C ALA A 605 -2.72 -23.30 -15.09
N ASP A 606 -2.07 -23.59 -13.96
CA ASP A 606 -1.25 -22.63 -13.21
C ASP A 606 -0.11 -22.12 -14.10
N GLY A 607 -0.02 -20.79 -14.27
CA GLY A 607 1.04 -20.15 -15.06
C GLY A 607 2.45 -20.46 -14.54
N GLY A 608 2.60 -20.85 -13.27
CA GLY A 608 3.85 -21.28 -12.67
C GLY A 608 4.47 -22.51 -13.32
N PHE A 609 3.69 -23.36 -14.01
CA PHE A 609 4.23 -24.47 -14.79
C PHE A 609 5.10 -24.01 -15.97
N ALA A 610 4.89 -22.80 -16.49
CA ALA A 610 5.78 -22.21 -17.50
C ALA A 610 7.14 -21.76 -16.90
N GLY A 611 7.36 -21.87 -15.59
CA GLY A 611 8.55 -21.36 -14.91
C GLY A 611 8.59 -19.83 -14.80
N GLN A 612 7.51 -19.14 -15.17
CA GLN A 612 7.32 -17.69 -15.06
C GLN A 612 6.36 -17.41 -13.88
N THR A 613 6.84 -17.65 -12.65
CA THR A 613 6.02 -17.59 -11.42
C THR A 613 5.67 -16.17 -10.95
N ILE A 614 6.34 -15.14 -11.49
CA ILE A 614 6.07 -13.73 -11.24
C ILE A 614 5.43 -13.15 -12.51
N PRO A 615 4.21 -12.58 -12.45
CA PRO A 615 3.52 -12.09 -13.64
C PRO A 615 4.11 -10.75 -14.15
N ILE A 616 5.27 -10.84 -14.82
CA ILE A 616 5.98 -9.71 -15.45
C ILE A 616 5.50 -9.50 -16.91
N PHE A 617 5.27 -10.60 -17.63
CA PHE A 617 4.91 -10.58 -19.07
C PHE A 617 3.78 -9.60 -19.44
N PRO A 618 2.71 -9.43 -18.64
CA PRO A 618 1.67 -8.44 -18.94
C PRO A 618 2.13 -6.98 -18.98
N PHE A 619 3.21 -6.64 -18.27
CA PHE A 619 3.64 -5.25 -18.04
C PHE A 619 4.85 -4.82 -18.88
N ILE A 620 5.47 -5.75 -19.60
CA ILE A 620 6.56 -5.48 -20.56
C ILE A 620 6.05 -5.40 -22.01
N GLN A 621 4.73 -5.34 -22.21
CA GLN A 621 4.11 -5.04 -23.50
C GLN A 621 4.22 -3.54 -23.78
N ASP A 622 4.51 -3.16 -25.02
CA ASP A 622 4.63 -1.75 -25.40
C ASP A 622 3.30 -1.00 -25.20
N GLU A 623 2.19 -1.69 -25.49
CA GLU A 623 0.80 -1.21 -25.47
C GLU A 623 0.28 -0.75 -24.09
N ARG A 624 0.89 -1.20 -22.98
CA ARG A 624 0.49 -0.81 -21.61
C ARG A 624 1.31 0.33 -21.02
N ASP A 625 2.44 0.66 -21.63
CA ASP A 625 3.34 1.75 -21.24
C ASP A 625 3.68 1.82 -19.74
N ILE A 626 4.14 0.69 -19.17
CA ILE A 626 4.52 0.60 -17.75
C ILE A 626 5.99 0.95 -17.55
N ASP A 627 6.24 2.01 -16.77
CA ASP A 627 7.58 2.48 -16.41
C ASP A 627 8.24 1.65 -15.30
N VAL A 628 7.45 1.20 -14.32
CA VAL A 628 7.94 0.54 -13.10
C VAL A 628 7.04 -0.62 -12.69
N VAL A 629 7.62 -1.81 -12.47
CA VAL A 629 6.91 -2.97 -11.92
C VAL A 629 7.56 -3.40 -10.62
N ILE A 630 6.79 -3.47 -9.54
CA ILE A 630 7.21 -4.00 -8.25
C ILE A 630 6.92 -5.50 -8.20
N LEU A 631 7.97 -6.30 -8.16
CA LEU A 631 7.94 -7.76 -8.17
C LEU A 631 7.99 -8.28 -6.74
N VAL A 632 6.87 -8.84 -6.28
CA VAL A 632 6.74 -9.48 -4.97
C VAL A 632 7.01 -10.97 -5.16
N ASP A 633 8.26 -11.37 -4.96
CA ASP A 633 8.69 -12.76 -5.10
C ASP A 633 8.41 -13.56 -3.83
N THR A 634 7.68 -14.65 -3.96
CA THR A 634 7.27 -15.51 -2.84
C THR A 634 7.61 -16.98 -3.11
N GLU A 635 8.55 -17.26 -4.00
CA GLU A 635 8.94 -18.62 -4.38
C GLU A 635 9.35 -19.49 -3.20
N THR A 636 9.02 -20.78 -3.31
CA THR A 636 9.16 -21.80 -2.24
C THR A 636 9.89 -23.06 -2.72
N ASN A 637 10.56 -22.99 -3.87
CA ASN A 637 10.93 -24.16 -4.66
C ASN A 637 12.40 -24.62 -4.52
N SER A 638 13.20 -23.93 -3.69
CA SER A 638 14.53 -24.40 -3.30
C SER A 638 14.47 -25.14 -1.95
N ALA A 639 15.44 -26.02 -1.70
CA ALA A 639 15.52 -26.79 -0.44
C ALA A 639 15.62 -25.90 0.81
N ASP A 640 16.09 -24.66 0.63
CA ASP A 640 16.29 -23.65 1.68
C ASP A 640 15.23 -22.53 1.65
N ASN A 641 14.19 -22.61 0.80
CA ASN A 641 13.18 -21.56 0.54
C ASN A 641 13.74 -20.19 0.09
N ILE A 642 15.01 -20.10 -0.29
CA ILE A 642 15.66 -18.90 -0.82
C ILE A 642 15.48 -18.85 -2.35
N THR A 643 15.05 -17.69 -2.86
CA THR A 643 14.92 -17.42 -4.30
C THR A 643 16.27 -17.40 -5.01
N ASP A 644 16.31 -17.83 -6.28
CA ASP A 644 17.50 -17.73 -7.14
C ASP A 644 17.29 -16.90 -8.40
N GLY A 645 16.16 -16.19 -8.51
CA GLY A 645 15.82 -15.36 -9.66
C GLY A 645 15.39 -16.12 -10.92
N SER A 646 15.27 -17.46 -10.90
CA SER A 646 14.93 -18.27 -12.07
C SER A 646 13.65 -17.82 -12.79
N SER A 647 12.62 -17.38 -12.07
CA SER A 647 11.36 -16.90 -12.64
C SER A 647 11.48 -15.59 -13.42
N VAL A 648 12.25 -14.63 -12.89
CA VAL A 648 12.57 -13.38 -13.59
C VAL A 648 13.39 -13.69 -14.84
N TYR A 649 14.37 -14.59 -14.72
CA TYR A 649 15.21 -15.00 -15.84
C TYR A 649 14.45 -15.79 -16.93
N ASN A 650 13.53 -16.68 -16.56
CA ASN A 650 12.65 -17.37 -17.52
C ASN A 650 11.75 -16.38 -18.26
N THR A 651 11.23 -15.36 -17.57
CA THR A 651 10.43 -14.31 -18.21
C THR A 651 11.30 -13.45 -19.14
N TYR A 652 12.56 -13.19 -18.79
CA TYR A 652 13.53 -12.56 -19.70
C TYR A 652 13.76 -13.39 -20.96
N LEU A 653 13.97 -14.71 -20.84
CA LEU A 653 14.12 -15.58 -22.01
C LEU A 653 12.87 -15.58 -22.91
N SER A 654 11.68 -15.64 -22.31
CA SER A 654 10.39 -15.53 -23.03
C SER A 654 10.24 -14.19 -23.75
N ALA A 655 10.60 -13.09 -23.09
CA ALA A 655 10.59 -11.74 -23.66
C ALA A 655 11.56 -11.58 -24.83
N GLN A 656 12.78 -12.13 -24.71
CA GLN A 656 13.75 -12.14 -25.82
C GLN A 656 13.25 -12.98 -27.01
N ALA A 657 12.60 -14.12 -26.76
CA ALA A 657 12.03 -14.96 -27.81
C ALA A 657 10.86 -14.28 -28.56
N ASN A 658 10.07 -13.47 -27.85
CA ASN A 658 8.97 -12.67 -28.41
C ASN A 658 9.39 -11.28 -28.91
N GLY A 659 10.67 -10.90 -28.77
CA GLY A 659 11.19 -9.60 -29.22
C GLY A 659 10.72 -8.39 -28.40
N LEU A 660 10.27 -8.58 -27.16
CA LEU A 660 9.73 -7.52 -26.32
C LEU A 660 10.83 -6.54 -25.88
N SER A 661 10.74 -5.32 -26.41
CA SER A 661 11.66 -4.19 -26.22
C SER A 661 11.82 -3.78 -24.76
N LYS A 662 10.75 -3.74 -23.97
CA LYS A 662 10.76 -3.16 -22.61
C LYS A 662 11.37 -4.02 -21.51
N MET A 663 11.58 -5.33 -21.75
CA MET A 663 12.21 -6.19 -20.75
C MET A 663 13.71 -5.83 -20.58
N PRO A 664 14.16 -5.46 -19.37
CA PRO A 664 15.58 -5.19 -19.12
C PRO A 664 16.41 -6.47 -19.06
N ILE A 665 17.73 -6.32 -19.12
CA ILE A 665 18.66 -7.40 -18.76
C ILE A 665 18.53 -7.68 -17.25
N VAL A 666 18.51 -8.96 -16.89
CA VAL A 666 18.39 -9.46 -15.51
C VAL A 666 19.48 -10.51 -15.26
N PRO A 667 19.88 -10.75 -13.99
CA PRO A 667 20.89 -11.77 -13.67
C PRO A 667 20.45 -13.18 -14.08
N THR A 668 21.41 -13.98 -14.54
CA THR A 668 21.24 -15.45 -14.55
C THR A 668 21.16 -15.97 -13.12
N PRO A 669 20.55 -17.16 -12.86
CA PRO A 669 20.50 -17.73 -11.51
C PRO A 669 21.88 -17.94 -10.86
N ASP A 670 22.92 -18.19 -11.65
CA ASP A 670 24.30 -18.29 -11.16
C ASP A 670 24.87 -16.92 -10.74
N GLN A 671 24.65 -15.86 -11.51
CA GLN A 671 25.01 -14.49 -11.11
C GLN A 671 24.23 -14.07 -9.86
N PHE A 672 22.93 -14.35 -9.81
CA PHE A 672 22.04 -14.02 -8.71
C PHE A 672 22.54 -14.63 -7.38
N ARG A 673 22.88 -15.92 -7.40
CA ARG A 673 23.51 -16.61 -6.26
C ARG A 673 24.89 -16.04 -5.93
N ALA A 674 25.76 -15.87 -6.92
CA ALA A 674 27.14 -15.40 -6.71
C ALA A 674 27.22 -13.98 -6.12
N GLN A 675 26.22 -13.14 -6.41
CA GLN A 675 26.11 -11.76 -5.92
C GLN A 675 25.20 -11.63 -4.67
N ASN A 676 24.62 -12.73 -4.17
CA ASN A 676 23.76 -12.77 -2.96
C ASN A 676 22.50 -11.88 -3.05
N LEU A 677 21.89 -11.79 -4.24
CA LEU A 677 20.77 -10.87 -4.53
C LEU A 677 19.43 -11.27 -3.84
N SER A 678 19.36 -12.43 -3.19
CA SER A 678 18.24 -12.80 -2.31
C SER A 678 18.24 -12.03 -0.99
N SER A 679 19.37 -11.42 -0.59
CA SER A 679 19.52 -10.79 0.72
C SER A 679 18.98 -9.37 0.83
N HIS A 680 18.64 -8.73 -0.29
CA HIS A 680 18.10 -7.37 -0.31
C HIS A 680 17.29 -7.11 -1.59
N PRO A 681 16.35 -6.14 -1.60
CA PRO A 681 15.71 -5.66 -2.82
C PRO A 681 16.73 -5.29 -3.90
N SER A 682 16.36 -5.40 -5.17
CA SER A 682 17.23 -5.03 -6.31
C SER A 682 16.43 -4.35 -7.41
N PHE A 683 17.05 -3.45 -8.18
CA PHE A 683 16.46 -2.78 -9.33
C PHE A 683 17.12 -3.26 -10.62
N TYR A 684 16.32 -3.74 -11.59
CA TYR A 684 16.80 -4.12 -12.93
C TYR A 684 16.35 -3.10 -13.98
N GLY A 685 17.18 -2.88 -15.00
CA GLY A 685 16.92 -1.91 -16.06
C GLY A 685 17.18 -0.45 -15.66
N CYS A 686 18.00 -0.20 -14.63
CA CYS A 686 18.31 1.17 -14.23
C CYS A 686 18.95 1.99 -15.35
N TYR A 687 18.60 3.28 -15.42
CA TYR A 687 19.11 4.28 -16.37
C TYR A 687 18.83 4.02 -17.86
N ASP A 688 18.29 2.87 -18.23
CA ASP A 688 17.87 2.56 -19.60
C ASP A 688 16.43 3.06 -19.82
N ALA A 689 16.29 4.21 -20.49
CA ALA A 689 15.01 4.88 -20.71
C ALA A 689 14.01 4.06 -21.55
N ASP A 690 14.49 3.12 -22.36
CA ASP A 690 13.65 2.29 -23.23
C ASP A 690 13.14 1.01 -22.53
N LYS A 691 13.47 0.81 -21.24
CA LYS A 691 13.11 -0.38 -20.45
C LYS A 691 12.17 -0.06 -19.30
N THR A 692 11.30 -1.00 -18.99
CA THR A 692 10.58 -1.02 -17.71
C THR A 692 11.57 -1.27 -16.57
N THR A 693 11.46 -0.49 -15.50
CA THR A 693 12.24 -0.70 -14.26
C THR A 693 11.60 -1.82 -13.45
N LEU A 694 12.34 -2.89 -13.17
CA LEU A 694 11.85 -3.98 -12.32
C LEU A 694 12.40 -3.80 -10.91
N VAL A 695 11.52 -3.55 -9.94
CA VAL A 695 11.85 -3.50 -8.52
C VAL A 695 11.61 -4.88 -7.92
N PHE A 696 12.67 -5.66 -7.77
CA PHE A 696 12.61 -7.02 -7.23
C PHE A 696 12.70 -7.03 -5.71
N LEU A 697 11.70 -7.61 -5.06
CA LEU A 697 11.66 -7.84 -3.62
C LEU A 697 11.83 -9.35 -3.36
N PRO A 698 13.01 -9.83 -2.95
CA PRO A 698 13.26 -11.26 -2.76
C PRO A 698 12.44 -11.83 -1.60
N ASN A 699 12.12 -13.12 -1.67
CA ASN A 699 11.58 -13.84 -0.53
C ASN A 699 12.64 -13.99 0.59
N THR A 700 12.31 -13.58 1.81
CA THR A 700 13.18 -13.69 3.00
C THR A 700 12.70 -14.74 4.03
N GLU A 701 11.69 -15.55 3.69
CA GLU A 701 11.07 -16.52 4.61
C GLU A 701 11.69 -17.94 4.54
N GLU A 702 12.91 -18.07 5.07
CA GLU A 702 13.78 -19.26 4.96
C GLU A 702 13.25 -20.58 5.56
N THR A 703 12.15 -20.60 6.36
CA THR A 703 11.92 -21.70 7.33
C THR A 703 10.54 -22.37 7.34
N ILE A 704 9.56 -21.95 6.53
CA ILE A 704 8.21 -22.55 6.53
C ILE A 704 7.94 -23.28 5.22
N ALA A 705 8.02 -24.62 5.29
CA ALA A 705 7.74 -25.55 4.21
C ALA A 705 6.35 -26.22 4.31
N SER A 706 5.49 -25.79 5.25
CA SER A 706 4.11 -26.29 5.28
C SER A 706 3.33 -25.69 4.12
N LEU A 707 2.70 -26.55 3.33
CA LEU A 707 2.01 -26.14 2.10
C LEU A 707 0.52 -25.81 2.32
N PHE A 708 -0.15 -26.42 3.32
CA PHE A 708 -1.63 -26.46 3.40
C PHE A 708 -2.23 -26.25 4.81
N SER A 709 -1.40 -26.09 5.84
CA SER A 709 -1.85 -25.91 7.23
C SER A 709 -0.79 -25.19 8.05
N TYR A 710 -1.19 -24.09 8.68
CA TYR A 710 -0.33 -23.22 9.48
C TYR A 710 -0.96 -23.09 10.87
N ASN A 711 -0.19 -23.33 11.94
CA ASN A 711 -0.64 -22.86 13.25
C ASN A 711 -0.58 -21.32 13.31
N ALA A 712 -1.32 -20.69 14.24
CA ALA A 712 -1.42 -19.23 14.31
C ALA A 712 -0.07 -18.48 14.41
N MET A 713 0.99 -19.11 14.95
CA MET A 713 2.33 -18.50 14.95
C MET A 713 3.00 -18.56 13.57
N GLN A 714 2.84 -19.68 12.85
CA GLN A 714 3.33 -19.82 11.47
C GLN A 714 2.57 -18.87 10.53
N GLU A 715 1.25 -18.78 10.67
CA GLU A 715 0.43 -17.88 9.87
C GLU A 715 0.86 -16.41 10.09
N GLN A 716 0.98 -15.98 11.35
CA GLN A 716 1.47 -14.63 11.66
C GLN A 716 2.91 -14.41 11.17
N PHE A 717 3.77 -15.43 11.21
CA PHE A 717 5.15 -15.32 10.69
C PHE A 717 5.17 -15.06 9.18
N VAL A 718 4.46 -15.87 8.38
CA VAL A 718 4.38 -15.69 6.91
C VAL A 718 3.74 -14.33 6.56
N PHE A 719 2.66 -13.94 7.24
CA PHE A 719 2.06 -12.62 7.02
C PHE A 719 3.03 -11.47 7.36
N THR A 720 3.86 -11.64 8.41
CA THR A 720 4.88 -10.66 8.79
C THR A 720 6.06 -10.66 7.80
N GLY A 721 6.42 -11.82 7.25
CA GLY A 721 7.44 -11.97 6.22
C GLY A 721 7.15 -11.13 4.97
N GLY A 722 5.91 -11.15 4.48
CA GLY A 722 5.47 -10.25 3.41
C GLY A 722 5.53 -8.75 3.78
N TYR A 723 5.12 -8.39 5.00
CA TYR A 723 5.25 -7.02 5.47
C TYR A 723 6.73 -6.57 5.56
N ASP A 724 7.62 -7.43 6.04
CA ASP A 724 9.05 -7.15 6.13
C ASP A 724 9.71 -7.13 4.74
N GLN A 725 9.28 -7.98 3.81
CA GLN A 725 9.69 -7.94 2.40
C GLN A 725 9.36 -6.57 1.76
N ALA A 726 8.12 -6.11 1.91
CA ALA A 726 7.67 -4.82 1.37
C ALA A 726 8.43 -3.62 1.97
N THR A 727 8.76 -3.70 3.27
CA THR A 727 9.43 -2.62 4.02
C THR A 727 10.96 -2.77 4.11
N ALA A 728 11.53 -3.78 3.45
CA ALA A 728 12.93 -4.21 3.59
C ALA A 728 13.37 -4.33 5.08
N GLY A 729 12.56 -5.00 5.89
CA GLY A 729 12.77 -5.19 7.33
C GLY A 729 12.56 -3.92 8.15
N ASN A 730 11.58 -3.08 7.79
CA ASN A 730 11.37 -1.72 8.32
C ASN A 730 12.62 -0.81 8.21
N ASN A 731 13.42 -0.97 7.14
CA ASN A 731 14.58 -0.12 6.91
C ASN A 731 14.12 1.33 6.65
N THR A 732 14.61 2.26 7.48
CA THR A 732 14.24 3.69 7.44
C THR A 732 14.66 4.42 6.16
N GLU A 733 15.67 3.91 5.45
CA GLU A 733 16.15 4.46 4.18
C GLU A 733 15.38 3.88 2.98
N TRP A 734 14.75 2.71 3.14
CA TRP A 734 14.21 1.93 2.02
C TRP A 734 13.12 2.67 1.24
N ALA A 735 12.17 3.33 1.91
CA ALA A 735 11.15 4.11 1.21
C ALA A 735 11.76 5.25 0.36
N GLY A 736 12.82 5.89 0.86
CA GLY A 736 13.58 6.89 0.11
C GLY A 736 14.24 6.29 -1.13
N CYS A 737 14.90 5.13 -1.00
CA CYS A 737 15.53 4.46 -2.13
C CYS A 737 14.54 3.83 -3.12
N LEU A 738 13.38 3.35 -2.65
CA LEU A 738 12.29 2.89 -3.50
C LEU A 738 11.71 4.05 -4.32
N ALA A 739 11.51 5.22 -3.70
CA ALA A 739 11.12 6.43 -4.42
C ALA A 739 12.15 6.82 -5.48
N CYS A 740 13.45 6.68 -5.19
CA CYS A 740 14.50 6.91 -6.18
C CYS A 740 14.41 5.90 -7.33
N GLY A 741 14.30 4.59 -7.03
CA GLY A 741 14.12 3.54 -8.03
C GLY A 741 12.89 3.77 -8.93
N ILE A 742 11.78 4.22 -8.35
CA ILE A 742 10.56 4.58 -9.11
C ILE A 742 10.81 5.78 -10.04
N MET A 743 11.44 6.85 -9.54
CA MET A 743 11.53 8.12 -10.26
C MET A 743 12.80 8.31 -11.09
N HIS A 744 13.77 7.40 -11.07
CA HIS A 744 15.10 7.67 -11.64
C HIS A 744 15.14 7.90 -13.17
N LYS A 745 14.09 7.52 -13.90
CA LYS A 745 13.90 7.80 -15.34
C LYS A 745 13.01 9.03 -15.61
N SER A 746 12.40 9.59 -14.57
CA SER A 746 11.58 10.79 -14.69
C SER A 746 12.44 12.01 -15.10
N PRO A 747 11.85 13.03 -15.74
CA PRO A 747 12.58 14.24 -16.12
C PRO A 747 12.88 15.19 -14.94
N TRP A 748 12.74 14.73 -13.69
CA TRP A 748 12.89 15.58 -12.51
C TRP A 748 14.32 15.56 -11.96
N GLU A 749 14.71 16.68 -11.34
CA GLU A 749 15.89 16.73 -10.49
C GLU A 749 15.62 15.96 -9.19
N LEU A 750 16.26 14.79 -9.06
CA LEU A 750 16.13 13.91 -7.90
C LEU A 750 16.93 14.46 -6.71
N PRO A 751 16.54 14.16 -5.45
CA PRO A 751 17.37 14.49 -4.29
C PRO A 751 18.75 13.82 -4.36
N ASP A 752 19.82 14.50 -3.91
CA ASP A 752 21.21 13.99 -3.85
C ASP A 752 21.35 12.59 -3.19
N SER A 753 20.42 12.20 -2.32
CA SER A 753 20.38 10.87 -1.71
C SER A 753 20.08 9.74 -2.71
N CYS A 754 19.54 10.05 -3.89
CA CYS A 754 19.17 9.05 -4.88
C CYS A 754 20.36 8.39 -5.56
N ASP A 755 21.47 9.11 -5.78
CA ASP A 755 22.68 8.51 -6.35
C ASP A 755 23.16 7.33 -5.48
N ALA A 756 23.30 7.56 -4.17
CA ALA A 756 23.69 6.53 -3.21
C ALA A 756 22.67 5.37 -3.08
N CYS A 757 21.37 5.65 -3.31
CA CYS A 757 20.35 4.60 -3.36
C CYS A 757 20.46 3.76 -4.64
N LEU A 758 20.66 4.39 -5.79
CA LEU A 758 20.77 3.71 -7.07
C LEU A 758 22.09 2.93 -7.16
N ASP A 759 23.22 3.48 -6.71
CA ASP A 759 24.50 2.77 -6.57
C ASP A 759 24.40 1.49 -5.72
N LYS A 760 23.49 1.48 -4.73
CA LYS A 760 23.29 0.37 -3.79
C LYS A 760 22.30 -0.69 -4.32
N TYR A 761 21.26 -0.26 -5.04
CA TYR A 761 20.13 -1.12 -5.39
C TYR A 761 20.03 -1.43 -6.88
N CYS A 762 20.61 -0.62 -7.77
CA CYS A 762 20.68 -0.94 -9.20
C CYS A 762 21.69 -2.05 -9.46
N TRP A 763 21.19 -3.14 -10.02
CA TRP A 763 22.01 -4.25 -10.45
C TRP A 763 22.71 -3.94 -11.78
N SER A 764 23.97 -4.38 -11.90
CA SER A 764 24.77 -4.33 -13.13
C SER A 764 25.22 -5.74 -13.54
N PRO A 765 25.19 -6.09 -14.84
CA PRO A 765 25.66 -7.38 -15.38
C PRO A 765 27.11 -7.75 -15.05
#